data_AF-A0A9K3PTL6-F1
#
_entry.id   AF-A0A9K3PTL6-F1
#
_cell.length_a   1.000
_cell.length_b   1.000
_cell.length_c   1.000
_cell.angle_alpha   90.00
_cell.angle_beta   90.00
_cell.angle_gamma   90.00
#
_symmetry.space_group_name_H-M   'P 1'
#
loop_
_entity.id
_entity.type
_entity.pdbx_description
1 polymer ?
#
loop_
_entity_poly.entity_id
_entity_poly.type
_entity_poly.pdbx_seq_one_letter_code
_entity_poly.pdbx_strand_id
1 'polypeptide(L)'
;MILRPYNRRRQRQQPSLAERPLLYRAASSVVCLFLFSLCSQPQTSFAAISCKSNEECQQTLQRPESYCKEDGFCSNPFVKGCLATLMKNNSHTIDGNDGPTRICNTDDTTDEHCISSSYIDFQYPEIRIHNGNWESSIFFAWVLQIVLMEILKVPATVGLTTNTTAKSSFYSLDNTLEYSAEAYPFDALENAVDCHLHDRPCTQVLPEVWKGQANEVKEAMRKGNIEPVEGNGAVGKGSWYIPEFAARDDSSLVSVYGLQGENNRHKLANAFRRPTTWLEYCQEVSLTRCERGDPVAAFFPSTPEQEQHYFHPQFFKGYFRLTPENNCTENPSNCTGYIVGPSCTWSTNVDAQLYWNNIILKPDGPILPNGGYEYLSMVEIWKAANATRSPLIMWWWKPDALVEEFFGSSSSFQQVLLPEATETCSLNRVDTEARCSDDIWQRRGDERGACDQEFHALLRVVSLSFQQQALAEPLDTKSPGYGLVKNLKLSDLELNAMLRSWVGKRVDPFGNDAREAVCSWVVENYDNLLEFLPPGYPKQIDMVDSYEEGYMIGALVCAVVASLAVIVIAAASYKYRHRRVIVYAQLHILLFILLGFFLISIGAILLAVVPTPAICMAQIWLVNLGYSVHLIPLLVKVAAINKIMSSAKKMKRVKIKKEQMLKVMGGLLLLVVIYLIVWSAVDPVKVVEQRTVTNATSTVVEECITCSSQNYFWYYIAIGFQGLLLIIASALAFQSRDTIPEFDESRTLGTMIYSHSLFMALRCIIMLFDVREILQPGVSSAVLSYLLSLDTITAMGIYLVPKLLQARASQDIVHQRRAALGGVHTSFAVGNIEAMAAQSVLCSQASVPPKIAMRQGRGFLASSQLGDVTPDLASSASVVHSGSNNSSLQRSSGSSLQLVQTASQLARPQPVSQLMETSAYPADSTLIYEESQDVLKQHPISRQEMNLGDAEMMVEEEVRSSTADSDEFDLGGPRFRSSRFNTETDEGPASPLTSSITSPELTADEEGKTK
;
A
#
# COMPACT_ATOMS: atom_id res chain seq x y z
N MET A 1 67.66 2.55 20.42
CA MET A 1 67.71 4.03 20.43
C MET A 1 66.33 4.51 20.89
N ILE A 2 66.16 5.47 21.82
CA ILE A 2 66.65 6.87 21.83
C ILE A 2 65.94 7.62 20.67
N LEU A 3 65.07 8.62 20.88
CA LEU A 3 64.80 9.46 22.05
C LEU A 3 63.33 9.95 22.17
N ARG A 4 63.03 10.74 23.21
CA ARG A 4 61.73 11.39 23.50
C ARG A 4 61.43 12.58 22.55
N PRO A 5 60.18 13.05 22.52
CA PRO A 5 59.88 14.48 22.46
C PRO A 5 59.30 15.02 23.79
N TYR A 6 59.65 16.25 24.13
CA TYR A 6 59.07 17.10 25.17
C TYR A 6 59.28 18.54 24.65
N ASN A 7 58.33 19.46 24.67
CA ASN A 7 57.84 20.09 25.89
C ASN A 7 56.58 20.97 25.62
N ARG A 8 55.58 20.94 26.52
CA ARG A 8 54.52 21.96 26.84
C ARG A 8 53.87 22.76 25.69
N ARG A 9 52.53 22.91 25.69
CA ARG A 9 51.77 23.66 26.73
C ARG A 9 50.43 23.03 27.16
N ARG A 10 50.11 23.32 28.44
CA ARG A 10 48.82 23.47 29.18
C ARG A 10 47.49 23.34 28.40
N GLN A 11 46.38 22.86 28.99
CA GLN A 11 46.11 22.39 30.37
C GLN A 11 45.02 21.29 30.40
N ARG A 12 44.69 20.71 31.58
CA ARG A 12 44.02 19.39 31.72
C ARG A 12 42.81 19.36 32.66
N GLN A 13 41.79 18.59 32.23
CA GLN A 13 40.97 17.57 32.94
C GLN A 13 40.18 17.89 34.24
N GLN A 14 39.10 17.10 34.41
CA GLN A 14 38.26 16.94 35.60
C GLN A 14 39.04 16.35 36.81
N PRO A 15 38.45 16.42 38.01
CA PRO A 15 38.18 15.17 38.75
C PRO A 15 36.78 15.13 39.42
N SER A 16 36.52 14.10 40.22
CA SER A 16 35.24 13.74 40.84
C SER A 16 35.34 13.52 42.37
N LEU A 17 34.16 13.34 43.02
CA LEU A 17 33.88 12.81 44.38
C LEU A 17 33.93 13.72 45.65
N ALA A 18 32.81 13.67 46.40
CA ALA A 18 32.56 13.93 47.84
C ALA A 18 32.88 15.33 48.43
N GLU A 19 32.05 16.05 49.21
CA GLU A 19 31.23 15.68 50.40
C GLU A 19 29.96 16.59 50.59
N ARG A 20 29.30 16.56 51.77
CA ARG A 20 28.05 17.25 52.21
C ARG A 20 28.35 18.46 53.15
N PRO A 21 27.44 19.41 53.51
CA PRO A 21 25.96 19.36 53.64
C PRO A 21 25.17 20.43 52.82
N LEU A 22 23.85 20.39 52.58
CA LEU A 22 22.65 19.93 53.32
C LEU A 22 22.05 20.98 54.29
N LEU A 23 21.27 21.94 53.76
CA LEU A 23 20.04 22.53 54.34
C LEU A 23 19.35 23.47 53.30
N TYR A 24 18.07 23.80 53.50
CA TYR A 24 17.26 24.74 52.68
C TYR A 24 17.16 24.48 51.15
N ARG A 25 16.45 23.40 50.75
CA ARG A 25 15.59 23.40 49.53
C ARG A 25 14.57 22.24 49.40
N ALA A 26 14.49 21.31 50.37
CA ALA A 26 13.68 20.09 50.27
C ALA A 26 12.18 20.23 50.65
N ALA A 27 11.67 21.44 50.90
CA ALA A 27 10.34 21.64 51.50
C ALA A 27 9.16 21.65 50.50
N SER A 28 9.37 22.10 49.25
CA SER A 28 8.25 22.26 48.29
C SER A 28 7.99 21.02 47.43
N SER A 29 9.02 20.24 47.09
CA SER A 29 8.89 19.15 46.10
C SER A 29 8.19 17.90 46.63
N VAL A 30 8.22 17.65 47.93
CA VAL A 30 7.60 16.44 48.54
C VAL A 30 6.08 16.57 48.62
N VAL A 31 5.55 17.78 48.83
CA VAL A 31 4.10 18.02 48.92
C VAL A 31 3.42 17.81 47.57
N CYS A 32 4.00 18.32 46.46
CA CYS A 32 3.44 18.11 45.13
C CYS A 32 3.42 16.63 44.71
N LEU A 33 4.46 15.86 45.04
CA LEU A 33 4.53 14.43 44.68
C LEU A 33 3.51 13.57 45.45
N PHE A 34 3.19 13.92 46.70
CA PHE A 34 2.12 13.23 47.44
C PHE A 34 0.71 13.64 47.00
N LEU A 35 0.51 14.86 46.51
CA LEU A 35 -0.80 15.31 45.99
C LEU A 35 -1.09 14.76 44.58
N PHE A 36 -0.08 14.69 43.69
CA PHE A 36 -0.27 14.07 42.37
C PHE A 36 -0.58 12.57 42.46
N SER A 37 -0.06 11.85 43.46
CA SER A 37 -0.36 10.42 43.67
C SER A 37 -1.79 10.15 44.19
N LEU A 38 -2.60 11.18 44.45
CA LEU A 38 -3.99 11.07 44.91
C LEU A 38 -5.01 11.58 43.89
N CYS A 39 -4.57 12.03 42.70
CA CYS A 39 -5.45 12.42 41.59
C CYS A 39 -5.34 11.47 40.38
N SER A 40 -4.78 10.28 40.58
CA SER A 40 -4.95 9.16 39.66
C SER A 40 -6.29 8.49 39.97
N GLN A 41 -7.34 8.82 39.22
CA GLN A 41 -8.59 8.05 39.29
C GLN A 41 -8.27 6.57 39.00
N PRO A 42 -8.74 5.61 39.82
CA PRO A 42 -8.70 4.22 39.41
C PRO A 42 -9.65 4.07 38.21
N GLN A 43 -9.12 3.68 37.05
CA GLN A 43 -9.94 3.26 35.92
C GLN A 43 -10.68 1.98 36.33
N THR A 44 -11.92 2.15 36.79
CA THR A 44 -12.79 1.06 37.22
C THR A 44 -13.06 0.17 36.02
N SER A 45 -12.62 -1.09 36.12
CA SER A 45 -12.70 -2.07 35.04
C SER A 45 -14.15 -2.52 34.86
N PHE A 46 -14.92 -1.77 34.06
CA PHE A 46 -16.34 -2.01 33.89
C PHE A 46 -16.63 -3.23 33.01
N ALA A 47 -17.34 -4.18 33.60
CA ALA A 47 -18.01 -5.34 32.98
C ALA A 47 -17.19 -6.11 31.91
N ALA A 48 -16.41 -7.09 32.38
CA ALA A 48 -16.23 -8.34 31.64
C ALA A 48 -17.12 -9.41 32.28
N ILE A 49 -17.74 -10.29 31.48
CA ILE A 49 -18.58 -11.39 32.00
C ILE A 49 -17.71 -12.41 32.73
N SER A 50 -18.00 -12.64 34.01
CA SER A 50 -17.35 -13.68 34.82
C SER A 50 -17.85 -15.09 34.46
N CYS A 51 -16.95 -16.07 34.45
CA CYS A 51 -17.22 -17.44 34.03
C CYS A 51 -16.47 -18.48 34.88
N LYS A 52 -16.87 -19.75 34.74
CA LYS A 52 -16.26 -20.95 35.34
C LYS A 52 -16.06 -22.08 34.32
N SER A 53 -16.63 -21.96 33.13
CA SER A 53 -16.63 -22.96 32.06
C SER A 53 -16.80 -22.27 30.71
N ASN A 54 -16.36 -22.92 29.63
CA ASN A 54 -16.45 -22.35 28.28
C ASN A 54 -17.91 -22.26 27.82
N GLU A 55 -18.70 -23.26 28.17
CA GLU A 55 -20.13 -23.37 27.87
C GLU A 55 -20.92 -22.18 28.43
N GLU A 56 -20.51 -21.61 29.57
CA GLU A 56 -21.12 -20.43 30.19
C GLU A 56 -20.90 -19.17 29.35
N CYS A 57 -19.68 -18.97 28.82
CA CYS A 57 -19.38 -17.90 27.87
C CYS A 57 -20.10 -18.09 26.53
N GLN A 58 -20.06 -19.31 25.98
CA GLN A 58 -20.67 -19.63 24.69
C GLN A 58 -22.19 -19.46 24.70
N GLN A 59 -22.86 -19.81 25.80
CA GLN A 59 -24.31 -19.60 25.97
C GLN A 59 -24.65 -18.12 26.24
N THR A 60 -23.88 -17.43 27.07
CA THR A 60 -24.16 -16.02 27.42
C THR A 60 -23.94 -15.09 26.22
N LEU A 61 -22.81 -15.24 25.51
CA LEU A 61 -22.48 -14.44 24.33
C LEU A 61 -23.09 -14.96 23.02
N GLN A 62 -23.68 -16.16 23.03
CA GLN A 62 -24.22 -16.84 21.84
C GLN A 62 -23.18 -17.06 20.72
N ARG A 63 -21.90 -17.28 21.10
CA ARG A 63 -20.74 -17.40 20.21
C ARG A 63 -19.86 -18.59 20.64
N PRO A 64 -19.77 -19.69 19.85
CA PRO A 64 -18.95 -20.85 20.21
C PRO A 64 -17.44 -20.55 20.24
N GLU A 65 -16.99 -19.46 19.64
CA GLU A 65 -15.60 -19.00 19.63
C GLU A 65 -15.11 -18.48 21.00
N SER A 66 -16.00 -18.02 21.88
CA SER A 66 -15.64 -17.54 23.21
C SER A 66 -15.33 -18.71 24.17
N TYR A 67 -14.42 -18.48 25.10
CA TYR A 67 -14.00 -19.43 26.14
C TYR A 67 -13.71 -18.70 27.45
N CYS A 68 -13.61 -19.43 28.56
CA CYS A 68 -13.30 -18.87 29.86
C CYS A 68 -11.78 -18.77 30.05
N LYS A 69 -11.26 -17.57 30.31
CA LYS A 69 -9.83 -17.30 30.54
C LYS A 69 -9.42 -17.73 31.97
N GLU A 70 -8.10 -17.83 32.22
CA GLU A 70 -7.56 -18.18 33.55
C GLU A 70 -7.87 -17.14 34.65
N ASP A 71 -8.18 -15.89 34.27
CA ASP A 71 -8.62 -14.83 35.18
C ASP A 71 -10.10 -14.93 35.61
N GLY A 72 -10.84 -15.90 35.04
CA GLY A 72 -12.27 -16.11 35.32
C GLY A 72 -13.21 -15.22 34.52
N PHE A 73 -12.77 -14.61 33.41
CA PHE A 73 -13.60 -13.82 32.50
C PHE A 73 -13.67 -14.42 31.09
N CYS A 74 -14.78 -14.17 30.38
CA CYS A 74 -14.95 -14.63 29.00
C CYS A 74 -14.01 -13.90 28.04
N SER A 75 -13.43 -14.65 27.09
CA SER A 75 -12.66 -14.10 25.98
C SER A 75 -13.55 -13.50 24.89
N ASN A 76 -13.02 -12.50 24.20
CA ASN A 76 -13.64 -11.92 23.01
C ASN A 76 -13.77 -13.00 21.90
N PRO A 77 -14.98 -13.26 21.35
CA PRO A 77 -15.17 -14.27 20.31
C PRO A 77 -14.52 -13.88 18.96
N PHE A 78 -14.31 -12.58 18.70
CA PHE A 78 -13.84 -12.07 17.42
C PHE A 78 -12.32 -12.04 17.26
N VAL A 79 -11.55 -12.56 18.21
CA VAL A 79 -10.07 -12.47 18.24
C VAL A 79 -9.39 -13.05 16.99
N LYS A 80 -10.07 -13.94 16.24
CA LYS A 80 -9.59 -14.50 14.96
C LYS A 80 -9.95 -13.70 13.70
N GLY A 81 -10.83 -12.70 13.83
CA GLY A 81 -11.44 -11.96 12.74
C GLY A 81 -12.95 -11.80 12.94
N CYS A 82 -13.50 -10.63 12.60
CA CYS A 82 -14.93 -10.40 12.52
C CYS A 82 -15.55 -11.21 11.38
N LEU A 83 -15.02 -11.03 10.17
CA LEU A 83 -15.49 -11.74 8.97
C LEU A 83 -15.20 -13.24 9.09
N ALA A 84 -14.04 -13.60 9.64
CA ALA A 84 -13.67 -14.98 9.96
C ALA A 84 -14.68 -15.68 10.90
N THR A 85 -15.33 -14.92 11.79
CA THR A 85 -16.33 -15.44 12.73
C THR A 85 -17.72 -15.53 12.10
N LEU A 86 -18.21 -14.46 11.48
CA LEU A 86 -19.61 -14.37 11.03
C LEU A 86 -19.86 -14.83 9.58
N MET A 87 -18.90 -14.74 8.65
CA MET A 87 -19.14 -15.05 7.23
C MET A 87 -19.03 -16.54 6.86
N LYS A 88 -18.85 -17.45 7.82
CA LYS A 88 -18.53 -18.88 7.62
C LYS A 88 -19.47 -19.67 6.70
N ASN A 89 -20.67 -19.17 6.40
CA ASN A 89 -21.65 -19.79 5.50
C ASN A 89 -21.95 -18.99 4.22
N ASN A 90 -21.34 -17.82 4.00
CA ASN A 90 -21.63 -16.97 2.84
C ASN A 90 -20.73 -17.34 1.65
N SER A 91 -21.35 -17.52 0.47
CA SER A 91 -20.73 -18.09 -0.74
C SER A 91 -19.75 -17.17 -1.50
N HIS A 92 -19.07 -16.28 -0.79
CA HIS A 92 -18.16 -15.26 -1.35
C HIS A 92 -16.69 -15.53 -0.98
N THR A 93 -16.39 -16.52 -0.12
CA THR A 93 -15.02 -17.00 0.08
C THR A 93 -14.61 -17.92 -1.07
N ILE A 94 -13.41 -17.69 -1.63
CA ILE A 94 -12.85 -18.48 -2.74
C ILE A 94 -12.25 -19.80 -2.22
N ASP A 95 -11.71 -19.77 -1.00
CA ASP A 95 -11.27 -20.95 -0.26
C ASP A 95 -12.34 -21.40 0.76
N GLY A 96 -12.42 -22.71 1.00
CA GLY A 96 -13.56 -23.34 1.66
C GLY A 96 -13.53 -23.36 3.20
N ASN A 97 -14.72 -23.24 3.79
CA ASN A 97 -15.10 -23.52 5.19
C ASN A 97 -14.66 -22.55 6.30
N ASP A 98 -13.74 -21.62 6.09
CA ASP A 98 -13.43 -20.54 7.05
C ASP A 98 -13.47 -19.16 6.38
N GLY A 99 -13.90 -18.13 7.12
CA GLY A 99 -13.89 -16.75 6.65
C GLY A 99 -12.47 -16.14 6.62
N PRO A 100 -12.29 -14.91 6.09
CA PRO A 100 -10.97 -14.38 5.75
C PRO A 100 -10.16 -13.89 6.98
N THR A 101 -9.59 -14.83 7.75
CA THR A 101 -8.73 -14.63 8.93
C THR A 101 -7.79 -13.42 8.82
N ARG A 102 -7.73 -12.62 9.89
CA ARG A 102 -6.93 -11.39 9.95
C ARG A 102 -5.42 -11.63 9.88
N ILE A 103 -4.67 -10.65 9.39
CA ILE A 103 -3.22 -10.55 9.61
C ILE A 103 -2.91 -10.27 11.10
N CYS A 104 -1.72 -10.64 11.58
CA CYS A 104 -1.24 -10.24 12.91
C CYS A 104 -0.82 -8.76 12.96
N ASN A 105 -0.94 -8.12 14.13
CA ASN A 105 -0.46 -6.77 14.44
C ASN A 105 0.58 -6.78 15.58
N THR A 106 1.02 -5.61 16.07
CA THR A 106 1.99 -5.53 17.18
C THR A 106 1.42 -5.85 18.57
N ASP A 107 0.09 -5.96 18.74
CA ASP A 107 -0.52 -6.46 19.99
C ASP A 107 -0.49 -8.01 20.09
N ASP A 108 -0.38 -8.71 18.95
CA ASP A 108 -0.36 -10.18 18.89
C ASP A 108 0.97 -10.76 19.39
N THR A 109 0.92 -11.43 20.55
CA THR A 109 2.11 -12.10 21.12
C THR A 109 2.38 -13.50 20.54
N THR A 110 1.43 -14.09 19.81
CA THR A 110 1.55 -15.40 19.14
C THR A 110 0.71 -15.44 17.86
N ASP A 111 1.12 -16.25 16.88
CA ASP A 111 0.37 -16.47 15.63
C ASP A 111 -0.87 -17.41 15.79
N GLU A 112 -1.36 -17.67 17.02
CA GLU A 112 -2.45 -18.66 17.24
C GLU A 112 -3.82 -18.18 16.70
N HIS A 113 -3.98 -16.88 16.50
CA HIS A 113 -5.27 -16.26 16.17
C HIS A 113 -5.23 -15.38 14.91
N CYS A 114 -4.11 -15.36 14.20
CA CYS A 114 -3.89 -14.45 13.08
C CYS A 114 -2.87 -15.04 12.08
N ILE A 115 -2.87 -14.55 10.84
CA ILE A 115 -1.88 -14.93 9.84
C ILE A 115 -0.63 -14.06 10.04
N SER A 116 0.50 -14.68 10.38
CA SER A 116 1.76 -13.96 10.55
C SER A 116 2.18 -13.24 9.27
N SER A 117 2.71 -12.03 9.39
CA SER A 117 3.17 -11.22 8.25
C SER A 117 4.34 -11.85 7.46
N SER A 118 4.98 -12.89 8.00
CA SER A 118 5.96 -13.72 7.30
C SER A 118 5.37 -14.67 6.25
N TYR A 119 4.06 -14.95 6.30
CA TYR A 119 3.36 -15.88 5.39
C TYR A 119 2.52 -15.16 4.33
N ILE A 120 2.66 -13.84 4.20
CA ILE A 120 1.84 -13.02 3.30
C ILE A 120 2.74 -12.34 2.26
N ASP A 121 2.33 -12.44 1.00
CA ASP A 121 3.10 -12.01 -0.17
C ASP A 121 3.51 -10.53 -0.15
N PHE A 122 2.66 -9.67 0.41
CA PHE A 122 2.87 -8.22 0.49
C PHE A 122 3.00 -7.78 1.95
N GLN A 123 4.22 -7.38 2.34
CA GLN A 123 4.50 -6.91 3.70
C GLN A 123 4.34 -5.38 3.82
N TYR A 124 3.16 -4.94 4.23
CA TYR A 124 2.84 -3.53 4.43
C TYR A 124 3.31 -3.00 5.81
N PRO A 125 3.53 -1.66 5.95
CA PRO A 125 3.74 -1.03 7.26
C PRO A 125 2.50 -1.13 8.15
N GLU A 126 2.69 -1.10 9.48
CA GLU A 126 1.59 -1.07 10.46
C GLU A 126 0.96 0.32 10.54
N ILE A 127 -0.38 0.37 10.58
CA ILE A 127 -1.16 1.58 10.81
C ILE A 127 -1.69 1.60 12.24
N ARG A 128 -1.35 2.64 13.00
CA ARG A 128 -1.90 2.93 14.32
C ARG A 128 -3.05 3.91 14.21
N ILE A 129 -4.22 3.49 14.68
CA ILE A 129 -5.48 4.22 14.60
C ILE A 129 -5.84 4.67 16.01
N HIS A 130 -5.93 5.97 16.27
CA HIS A 130 -6.37 6.44 17.58
C HIS A 130 -7.85 6.14 17.79
N ASN A 131 -8.23 5.71 18.99
CA ASN A 131 -9.62 5.72 19.43
C ASN A 131 -9.84 6.91 20.38
N GLY A 132 -10.85 7.74 20.12
CA GLY A 132 -11.26 8.80 21.02
C GLY A 132 -11.80 8.28 22.35
N ASN A 133 -12.23 9.20 23.21
CA ASN A 133 -12.90 8.89 24.48
C ASN A 133 -14.44 8.99 24.37
N TRP A 134 -14.98 8.65 23.21
CA TRP A 134 -16.40 8.52 22.88
C TRP A 134 -16.58 7.51 21.72
N GLU A 135 -17.80 7.01 21.53
CA GLU A 135 -18.02 5.71 20.88
C GLU A 135 -18.04 5.73 19.36
N SER A 136 -18.46 6.84 18.72
CA SER A 136 -18.37 6.98 17.25
C SER A 136 -16.93 6.86 16.77
N SER A 137 -15.98 7.41 17.53
CA SER A 137 -14.54 7.34 17.22
C SER A 137 -14.00 5.92 17.39
N ILE A 138 -14.41 5.21 18.45
CA ILE A 138 -14.06 3.79 18.66
C ILE A 138 -14.64 2.93 17.54
N PHE A 139 -15.90 3.11 17.18
CA PHE A 139 -16.58 2.31 16.17
C PHE A 139 -15.98 2.54 14.78
N PHE A 140 -15.66 3.80 14.41
CA PHE A 140 -14.93 4.11 13.18
C PHE A 140 -13.54 3.44 13.17
N ALA A 141 -12.80 3.52 14.29
CA ALA A 141 -11.49 2.88 14.41
C ALA A 141 -11.57 1.35 14.22
N TRP A 142 -12.59 0.71 14.78
CA TRP A 142 -12.83 -0.74 14.64
C TRP A 142 -13.24 -1.14 13.22
N VAL A 143 -14.13 -0.41 12.54
CA VAL A 143 -14.45 -0.65 11.12
C VAL A 143 -13.18 -0.55 10.26
N LEU A 144 -12.37 0.49 10.48
CA LEU A 144 -11.11 0.68 9.76
C LEU A 144 -10.10 -0.45 10.06
N GLN A 145 -9.99 -0.90 11.32
CA GLN A 145 -9.13 -2.03 11.72
C GLN A 145 -9.57 -3.34 11.03
N ILE A 146 -10.88 -3.60 10.93
CA ILE A 146 -11.42 -4.80 10.28
C ILE A 146 -11.11 -4.82 8.77
N VAL A 147 -11.44 -3.74 8.04
CA VAL A 147 -11.20 -3.68 6.58
C VAL A 147 -9.69 -3.72 6.26
N LEU A 148 -8.84 -3.08 7.07
CA LEU A 148 -7.38 -3.19 6.91
C LEU A 148 -6.88 -4.62 7.11
N MET A 149 -7.24 -5.28 8.21
CA MET A 149 -6.60 -6.54 8.62
C MET A 149 -7.21 -7.80 8.00
N GLU A 150 -8.53 -7.83 7.76
CA GLU A 150 -9.21 -9.00 7.17
C GLU A 150 -9.32 -8.90 5.65
N ILE A 151 -9.60 -7.71 5.08
CA ILE A 151 -9.81 -7.55 3.63
C ILE A 151 -8.50 -7.20 2.91
N LEU A 152 -7.77 -6.18 3.37
CA LEU A 152 -6.54 -5.71 2.71
C LEU A 152 -5.23 -6.36 3.19
N LYS A 153 -5.27 -7.14 4.28
CA LYS A 153 -4.11 -7.74 4.95
C LYS A 153 -3.01 -6.71 5.30
N VAL A 154 -3.40 -5.50 5.69
CA VAL A 154 -2.51 -4.48 6.26
C VAL A 154 -2.55 -4.60 7.79
N PRO A 155 -1.41 -4.70 8.50
CA PRO A 155 -1.41 -4.71 9.97
C PRO A 155 -1.97 -3.40 10.54
N ALA A 156 -2.89 -3.49 11.50
CA ALA A 156 -3.46 -2.31 12.15
C ALA A 156 -3.63 -2.49 13.67
N THR A 157 -3.29 -1.46 14.43
CA THR A 157 -3.35 -1.44 15.90
C THR A 157 -4.17 -0.23 16.35
N VAL A 158 -5.04 -0.40 17.35
CA VAL A 158 -5.86 0.69 17.87
C VAL A 158 -5.22 1.25 19.14
N GLY A 159 -5.16 2.58 19.23
CA GLY A 159 -4.39 3.33 20.20
C GLY A 159 -3.00 3.74 19.67
N LEU A 160 -2.54 4.92 20.09
CA LEU A 160 -1.23 5.45 19.66
C LEU A 160 -0.09 5.17 20.66
N THR A 161 -0.38 4.76 21.90
CA THR A 161 0.61 4.58 22.97
C THR A 161 0.58 3.16 23.56
N THR A 162 1.75 2.57 23.78
CA THR A 162 1.94 1.13 24.06
C THR A 162 1.43 0.64 25.42
N ASN A 163 1.03 1.54 26.30
CA ASN A 163 0.63 1.20 27.68
C ASN A 163 -0.90 1.02 27.83
N THR A 164 -1.69 1.36 26.80
CA THR A 164 -3.16 1.24 26.79
C THR A 164 -3.73 0.63 25.50
N THR A 165 -2.95 0.53 24.41
CA THR A 165 -3.34 -0.07 23.11
C THR A 165 -3.96 -1.45 23.21
N ALA A 166 -3.36 -2.35 24.00
CA ALA A 166 -3.65 -3.79 24.01
C ALA A 166 -5.11 -4.14 24.39
N LYS A 167 -5.91 -3.18 24.85
CA LYS A 167 -7.30 -3.36 25.27
C LYS A 167 -8.34 -2.56 24.45
N SER A 168 -7.96 -1.48 23.77
CA SER A 168 -8.88 -0.75 22.87
C SER A 168 -8.97 -1.36 21.47
N SER A 169 -8.07 -2.29 21.13
CA SER A 169 -8.12 -3.12 19.92
C SER A 169 -9.41 -3.95 19.83
N PHE A 170 -10.05 -3.95 18.65
CA PHE A 170 -11.23 -4.80 18.38
C PHE A 170 -10.89 -6.28 18.61
N TYR A 171 -9.67 -6.68 18.26
CA TYR A 171 -9.14 -8.04 18.39
C TYR A 171 -8.48 -8.35 19.73
N SER A 172 -8.55 -7.47 20.73
CA SER A 172 -8.02 -7.76 22.07
C SER A 172 -8.66 -9.04 22.64
N LEU A 173 -7.85 -9.86 23.31
CA LEU A 173 -8.34 -11.05 24.01
C LEU A 173 -9.25 -10.68 25.19
N ASP A 174 -9.03 -9.50 25.79
CA ASP A 174 -9.89 -8.93 26.81
C ASP A 174 -11.18 -8.40 26.18
N ASN A 175 -12.30 -8.99 26.59
CA ASN A 175 -13.63 -8.59 26.16
C ASN A 175 -14.12 -7.34 26.93
N THR A 176 -13.45 -6.21 26.74
CA THR A 176 -13.79 -4.90 27.34
C THR A 176 -13.80 -3.77 26.31
N LEU A 177 -14.56 -2.72 26.61
CA LEU A 177 -14.66 -1.47 25.84
C LEU A 177 -13.93 -0.37 26.62
N GLU A 178 -12.63 -0.19 26.37
CA GLU A 178 -11.82 0.82 27.05
C GLU A 178 -11.63 2.09 26.19
N TYR A 179 -11.99 3.23 26.79
CA TYR A 179 -11.87 4.57 26.21
C TYR A 179 -10.43 5.09 26.38
N SER A 180 -9.93 5.87 25.42
CA SER A 180 -8.64 6.54 25.57
C SER A 180 -8.65 7.53 26.75
N ALA A 181 -7.53 7.65 27.47
CA ALA A 181 -7.34 8.70 28.48
C ALA A 181 -7.20 10.10 27.86
N GLU A 182 -6.79 10.18 26.59
CA GLU A 182 -6.61 11.43 25.84
C GLU A 182 -7.50 11.45 24.60
N ALA A 183 -8.29 12.52 24.45
CA ALA A 183 -9.15 12.74 23.29
C ALA A 183 -8.34 12.91 21.99
N TYR A 184 -7.30 13.76 22.02
CA TYR A 184 -6.54 14.21 20.84
C TYR A 184 -5.03 14.30 21.12
N PRO A 185 -4.29 13.18 21.09
CA PRO A 185 -2.83 13.14 21.29
C PRO A 185 -2.06 13.68 20.05
N PHE A 186 -2.18 14.97 19.75
CA PHE A 186 -1.50 15.59 18.60
C PHE A 186 0.04 15.42 18.66
N ASP A 187 0.63 15.36 19.85
CA ASP A 187 2.07 15.17 20.07
C ASP A 187 2.58 13.80 19.57
N ALA A 188 1.70 12.78 19.51
CA ALA A 188 2.04 11.48 18.93
C ALA A 188 2.29 11.59 17.42
N LEU A 189 1.50 12.42 16.72
CA LEU A 189 1.58 12.62 15.27
C LEU A 189 2.89 13.30 14.84
N GLU A 190 3.50 14.11 15.71
CA GLU A 190 4.84 14.70 15.45
C GLU A 190 5.93 13.63 15.43
N ASN A 191 5.72 12.53 16.17
CA ASN A 191 6.68 11.44 16.36
C ASN A 191 6.28 10.16 15.57
N ALA A 192 5.47 10.30 14.51
CA ALA A 192 4.99 9.23 13.63
C ALA A 192 6.07 8.64 12.68
N VAL A 193 7.24 8.37 13.26
CA VAL A 193 8.43 7.72 12.71
C VAL A 193 9.04 6.76 13.76
N ASP A 194 8.91 7.07 15.05
CA ASP A 194 9.73 6.51 16.14
C ASP A 194 9.06 5.30 16.83
N CYS A 195 8.66 4.32 16.03
CA CYS A 195 7.85 3.15 16.45
C CYS A 195 8.70 2.01 17.08
N HIS A 196 9.43 2.33 18.16
CA HIS A 196 10.50 1.55 18.81
C HIS A 196 10.32 0.04 19.10
N LEU A 197 9.14 -0.55 18.90
CA LEU A 197 8.91 -1.98 19.10
C LEU A 197 9.43 -2.85 17.94
N HIS A 198 9.49 -2.32 16.72
CA HIS A 198 10.04 -2.99 15.54
C HIS A 198 10.82 -2.02 14.64
N ASP A 199 11.83 -2.50 13.91
CA ASP A 199 12.68 -1.71 12.99
C ASP A 199 11.96 -1.23 11.70
N ARG A 200 10.68 -0.85 11.78
CA ARG A 200 9.87 -0.32 10.67
C ARG A 200 9.08 0.90 11.12
N PRO A 201 8.98 1.97 10.31
CA PRO A 201 8.08 3.07 10.60
C PRO A 201 6.63 2.58 10.59
N CYS A 202 5.91 2.86 11.66
CA CYS A 202 4.46 2.69 11.76
C CYS A 202 3.79 4.07 11.62
N THR A 203 2.55 4.08 11.14
CA THR A 203 1.92 5.33 10.69
C THR A 203 0.66 5.67 11.47
N GLN A 204 0.39 6.95 11.74
CA GLN A 204 -0.64 7.35 12.70
C GLN A 204 -1.83 8.07 12.06
N VAL A 205 -3.03 7.73 12.54
CA VAL A 205 -4.32 8.26 12.06
C VAL A 205 -5.23 8.60 13.24
N LEU A 206 -5.85 9.79 13.24
CA LEU A 206 -7.02 10.10 14.06
C LEU A 206 -8.28 9.98 13.15
N PRO A 207 -9.18 9.00 13.39
CA PRO A 207 -10.34 8.77 12.52
C PRO A 207 -11.44 9.84 12.69
N GLU A 208 -11.47 10.53 13.83
CA GLU A 208 -12.48 11.53 14.16
C GLU A 208 -11.89 12.65 15.03
N VAL A 209 -12.01 13.89 14.56
CA VAL A 209 -11.57 15.12 15.24
C VAL A 209 -12.63 16.21 15.05
N TRP A 210 -13.10 16.77 16.17
CA TRP A 210 -14.13 17.81 16.15
C TRP A 210 -13.56 19.19 15.80
N LYS A 211 -14.36 20.04 15.14
CA LYS A 211 -13.94 21.37 14.66
C LYS A 211 -13.47 22.31 15.79
N GLY A 212 -13.79 22.01 17.05
CA GLY A 212 -13.25 22.70 18.22
C GLY A 212 -11.73 22.59 18.41
N GLN A 213 -11.04 21.73 17.66
CA GLN A 213 -9.56 21.61 17.63
C GLN A 213 -8.92 22.30 16.42
N ALA A 214 -9.58 23.35 15.90
CA ALA A 214 -9.15 24.03 14.68
C ALA A 214 -7.82 24.80 14.81
N ASN A 215 -7.29 25.06 16.00
CA ASN A 215 -6.02 25.77 16.16
C ASN A 215 -4.86 24.78 16.23
N GLU A 216 -5.08 23.68 16.94
CA GLU A 216 -4.24 22.51 17.09
C GLU A 216 -4.00 21.85 15.72
N VAL A 217 -5.06 21.65 14.93
CA VAL A 217 -4.98 21.17 13.53
C VAL A 217 -4.20 22.15 12.64
N LYS A 218 -4.47 23.47 12.71
CA LYS A 218 -3.73 24.48 11.93
C LYS A 218 -2.24 24.48 12.28
N GLU A 219 -1.90 24.35 13.56
CA GLU A 219 -0.51 24.33 14.03
C GLU A 219 0.21 23.05 13.59
N ALA A 220 -0.42 21.89 13.71
CA ALA A 220 0.13 20.63 13.21
C ALA A 220 0.32 20.64 11.68
N MET A 221 -0.60 21.24 10.91
CA MET A 221 -0.42 21.50 9.47
C MET A 221 0.74 22.48 9.21
N ARG A 222 0.85 23.57 9.99
CA ARG A 222 1.91 24.59 9.85
C ARG A 222 3.30 24.06 10.17
N LYS A 223 3.41 23.14 11.14
CA LYS A 223 4.63 22.38 11.45
C LYS A 223 5.00 21.37 10.37
N GLY A 224 4.02 20.90 9.57
CA GLY A 224 4.20 19.86 8.57
C GLY A 224 4.05 18.43 9.11
N ASN A 225 3.41 18.27 10.26
CA ASN A 225 3.27 16.97 10.94
C ASN A 225 2.09 16.15 10.39
N ILE A 226 1.07 16.84 9.88
CA ILE A 226 -0.14 16.23 9.30
C ILE A 226 -0.39 16.74 7.88
N GLU A 227 -1.03 15.91 7.06
CA GLU A 227 -1.52 16.31 5.74
C GLU A 227 -2.80 17.19 5.84
N PRO A 228 -3.25 17.84 4.75
CA PRO A 228 -4.53 18.55 4.74
C PRO A 228 -5.70 17.66 5.15
N VAL A 229 -6.44 18.11 6.16
CA VAL A 229 -7.55 17.37 6.78
C VAL A 229 -8.78 17.30 5.87
N GLU A 230 -9.53 16.21 6.00
CA GLU A 230 -10.73 15.90 5.21
C GLU A 230 -11.87 15.45 6.12
N GLY A 231 -13.11 15.56 5.65
CA GLY A 231 -14.26 15.00 6.36
C GLY A 231 -14.29 13.46 6.30
N ASN A 232 -14.51 12.81 7.45
CA ASN A 232 -14.58 11.36 7.59
C ASN A 232 -15.94 10.75 7.15
N GLY A 233 -16.85 11.57 6.62
CA GLY A 233 -18.21 11.18 6.20
C GLY A 233 -19.30 11.62 7.16
N ALA A 234 -19.01 11.68 8.46
CA ALA A 234 -19.99 11.98 9.49
C ALA A 234 -20.11 13.48 9.77
N VAL A 235 -21.26 13.90 10.32
CA VAL A 235 -21.55 15.29 10.66
C VAL A 235 -21.80 15.42 12.15
N GLY A 236 -20.91 16.16 12.83
CA GLY A 236 -21.02 16.48 14.24
C GLY A 236 -21.94 17.68 14.46
N LYS A 237 -22.79 17.61 15.48
CA LYS A 237 -23.48 18.78 16.05
C LYS A 237 -23.66 18.66 17.56
N GLY A 238 -23.01 19.56 18.30
CA GLY A 238 -23.42 19.93 19.65
C GLY A 238 -24.60 20.91 19.61
N SER A 239 -25.52 20.85 20.57
CA SER A 239 -26.61 21.82 20.73
C SER A 239 -27.30 21.65 22.09
N TRP A 240 -28.37 22.40 22.33
CA TRP A 240 -29.22 22.22 23.51
C TRP A 240 -30.41 21.34 23.17
N TYR A 241 -30.79 20.45 24.09
CA TYR A 241 -31.87 19.48 23.92
C TYR A 241 -32.77 19.44 25.16
N ILE A 242 -34.05 19.15 24.94
CA ILE A 242 -35.04 18.84 25.97
C ILE A 242 -35.70 17.48 25.65
N PRO A 243 -36.18 16.72 26.66
CA PRO A 243 -36.95 15.50 26.40
C PRO A 243 -38.23 15.82 25.61
N GLU A 244 -38.60 14.96 24.67
CA GLU A 244 -39.78 15.17 23.81
C GLU A 244 -41.07 15.41 24.59
N PHE A 245 -41.27 14.78 25.75
CA PHE A 245 -42.44 15.04 26.59
C PHE A 245 -42.49 16.51 27.07
N ALA A 246 -41.36 17.10 27.49
CA ALA A 246 -41.30 18.50 27.89
C ALA A 246 -41.55 19.45 26.70
N ALA A 247 -41.11 19.07 25.49
CA ALA A 247 -41.41 19.80 24.26
C ALA A 247 -42.89 19.73 23.85
N ARG A 248 -43.59 18.64 24.19
CA ARG A 248 -45.04 18.49 23.98
C ARG A 248 -45.85 19.23 25.05
N ASP A 249 -45.38 19.27 26.29
CA ASP A 249 -46.03 19.94 27.43
C ASP A 249 -45.91 21.48 27.35
N ASP A 250 -44.76 22.02 26.95
CA ASP A 250 -44.57 23.43 26.58
C ASP A 250 -43.73 23.56 25.30
N SER A 251 -44.43 23.67 24.16
CA SER A 251 -43.82 23.84 22.84
C SER A 251 -43.12 25.18 22.62
N SER A 252 -43.09 26.09 23.61
CA SER A 252 -42.23 27.27 23.54
C SER A 252 -40.78 26.98 23.95
N LEU A 253 -40.53 25.88 24.69
CA LEU A 253 -39.19 25.50 25.16
C LEU A 253 -38.24 25.06 24.04
N VAL A 254 -38.75 24.66 22.87
CA VAL A 254 -37.94 24.24 21.72
C VAL A 254 -37.29 25.40 20.94
N SER A 255 -37.40 26.65 21.41
CA SER A 255 -36.82 27.81 20.73
C SER A 255 -36.38 28.91 21.69
N VAL A 256 -35.28 29.60 21.35
CA VAL A 256 -34.78 30.77 22.08
C VAL A 256 -35.87 31.81 22.37
N TYR A 257 -36.85 32.00 21.47
CA TYR A 257 -37.97 32.94 21.70
C TYR A 257 -38.83 32.60 22.93
N GLY A 258 -38.92 31.34 23.32
CA GLY A 258 -39.60 30.89 24.55
C GLY A 258 -38.67 30.73 25.76
N LEU A 259 -37.36 30.94 25.61
CA LEU A 259 -36.38 30.90 26.70
C LEU A 259 -35.87 32.30 27.09
N GLN A 260 -35.82 33.24 26.13
CA GLN A 260 -35.28 34.58 26.35
C GLN A 260 -36.22 35.49 27.15
N GLY A 261 -35.63 36.41 27.92
CA GLY A 261 -36.28 37.57 28.51
C GLY A 261 -37.00 37.32 29.84
N GLU A 262 -37.05 38.39 30.65
CA GLU A 262 -37.58 38.39 32.02
C GLU A 262 -38.99 37.77 32.18
N ASN A 263 -39.85 37.93 31.17
CA ASN A 263 -41.20 37.34 31.17
C ASN A 263 -41.19 35.80 31.28
N ASN A 264 -40.13 35.14 30.80
CA ASN A 264 -39.95 33.69 30.90
C ASN A 264 -39.29 33.24 32.21
N ARG A 265 -38.74 34.15 33.05
CA ARG A 265 -37.99 33.82 34.29
C ARG A 265 -38.76 32.85 35.20
N HIS A 266 -40.00 33.17 35.54
CA HIS A 266 -40.86 32.33 36.37
C HIS A 266 -41.19 30.97 35.73
N LYS A 267 -41.21 30.88 34.40
CA LYS A 267 -41.47 29.63 33.67
C LYS A 267 -40.25 28.70 33.75
N LEU A 268 -39.07 29.25 33.44
CA LEU A 268 -37.79 28.54 33.47
C LEU A 268 -37.42 28.03 34.86
N ALA A 269 -37.57 28.87 35.89
CA ALA A 269 -37.26 28.51 37.27
C ALA A 269 -38.18 27.42 37.85
N ASN A 270 -39.44 27.35 37.42
CA ASN A 270 -40.38 26.30 37.83
C ASN A 270 -40.19 24.98 37.07
N ALA A 271 -39.87 25.06 35.78
CA ALA A 271 -39.69 23.91 34.90
C ALA A 271 -38.34 23.22 35.12
N PHE A 272 -37.23 23.96 35.02
CA PHE A 272 -35.88 23.40 35.02
C PHE A 272 -35.24 23.50 36.41
N ARG A 273 -35.50 22.47 37.20
CA ARG A 273 -35.05 22.29 38.59
C ARG A 273 -33.66 21.69 38.66
N ARG A 274 -32.97 21.85 39.80
CA ARG A 274 -31.58 21.37 39.94
C ARG A 274 -31.56 19.83 40.04
N PRO A 275 -30.78 19.12 39.22
CA PRO A 275 -30.53 17.70 39.44
C PRO A 275 -29.86 17.48 40.80
N THR A 276 -30.18 16.37 41.45
CA THR A 276 -29.80 16.08 42.84
C THR A 276 -29.13 14.71 42.89
N THR A 277 -27.95 14.59 43.50
CA THR A 277 -27.31 13.27 43.70
C THR A 277 -28.08 12.45 44.74
N TRP A 278 -27.82 11.15 44.80
CA TRP A 278 -28.39 10.27 45.82
C TRP A 278 -28.05 10.75 47.25
N LEU A 279 -26.82 11.22 47.49
CA LEU A 279 -26.43 11.77 48.79
C LEU A 279 -27.19 13.06 49.12
N GLU A 280 -27.22 14.03 48.21
CA GLU A 280 -27.98 15.28 48.41
C GLU A 280 -29.47 15.00 48.66
N TYR A 281 -30.07 14.07 47.91
CA TYR A 281 -31.48 13.70 48.10
C TYR A 281 -31.72 13.14 49.50
N CYS A 282 -30.87 12.22 49.95
CA CYS A 282 -31.01 11.62 51.28
C CYS A 282 -30.69 12.60 52.41
N GLN A 283 -29.84 13.61 52.21
CA GLN A 283 -29.52 14.61 53.24
C GLN A 283 -30.51 15.78 53.31
N GLU A 284 -30.96 16.30 52.16
CA GLU A 284 -31.69 17.57 52.05
C GLU A 284 -33.17 17.42 51.68
N VAL A 285 -33.60 16.29 51.11
CA VAL A 285 -34.96 16.11 50.58
C VAL A 285 -35.77 15.02 51.33
N SER A 286 -35.19 13.84 51.55
CA SER A 286 -35.96 12.71 52.10
C SER A 286 -36.24 12.87 53.61
N LEU A 287 -37.52 12.75 54.00
CA LEU A 287 -37.96 12.91 55.39
C LEU A 287 -37.39 11.85 56.35
N THR A 288 -37.00 10.69 55.83
CA THR A 288 -36.43 9.55 56.57
C THR A 288 -34.91 9.50 56.50
N ARG A 289 -34.25 10.46 55.85
CA ARG A 289 -32.84 10.41 55.45
C ARG A 289 -32.44 9.09 54.77
N CYS A 290 -33.36 8.50 54.00
CA CYS A 290 -33.21 7.16 53.42
C CYS A 290 -32.87 6.02 54.41
N GLU A 291 -32.96 6.23 55.73
CA GLU A 291 -32.88 5.17 56.77
C GLU A 291 -34.02 4.15 56.60
N ARG A 292 -35.13 4.61 56.01
CA ARG A 292 -36.17 3.78 55.41
C ARG A 292 -36.33 4.26 53.98
N GLY A 293 -36.19 3.35 53.02
CA GLY A 293 -36.35 3.64 51.60
C GLY A 293 -37.72 4.21 51.26
N ASP A 294 -37.75 5.04 50.23
CA ASP A 294 -38.93 5.71 49.71
C ASP A 294 -39.09 5.42 48.19
N PRO A 295 -40.12 5.97 47.49
CA PRO A 295 -40.33 5.69 46.08
C PRO A 295 -39.22 6.18 45.12
N VAL A 296 -38.28 7.01 45.59
CA VAL A 296 -37.17 7.60 44.82
C VAL A 296 -35.84 6.90 45.16
N ALA A 297 -35.54 6.69 46.44
CA ALA A 297 -34.29 6.13 46.95
C ALA A 297 -34.53 4.92 47.87
N ALA A 298 -33.94 3.76 47.54
CA ALA A 298 -34.16 2.50 48.25
C ALA A 298 -33.48 2.43 49.63
N PHE A 299 -32.34 3.10 49.81
CA PHE A 299 -31.56 3.18 51.04
C PHE A 299 -30.61 4.40 51.00
N PHE A 300 -29.94 4.71 52.11
CA PHE A 300 -28.91 5.76 52.18
C PHE A 300 -27.60 5.29 51.50
N PRO A 301 -27.00 6.07 50.59
CA PRO A 301 -25.80 5.66 49.86
C PRO A 301 -24.63 5.40 50.81
N SER A 302 -23.87 4.33 50.55
CA SER A 302 -22.89 3.74 51.47
C SER A 302 -21.46 3.64 50.94
N THR A 303 -21.26 3.90 49.64
CA THR A 303 -19.94 4.06 49.02
C THR A 303 -19.85 5.44 48.33
N PRO A 304 -18.65 6.02 48.17
CA PRO A 304 -18.49 7.30 47.47
C PRO A 304 -19.03 7.30 46.03
N GLU A 305 -19.06 6.14 45.37
CA GLU A 305 -19.68 5.99 44.04
C GLU A 305 -21.20 6.17 44.14
N GLN A 306 -21.84 5.49 45.11
CA GLN A 306 -23.28 5.63 45.36
C GLN A 306 -23.68 7.07 45.74
N GLU A 307 -22.82 7.79 46.44
CA GLU A 307 -23.06 9.18 46.86
C GLU A 307 -23.17 10.17 45.68
N GLN A 308 -22.46 9.89 44.58
CA GLN A 308 -22.31 10.78 43.43
C GLN A 308 -23.34 10.53 42.32
N HIS A 309 -23.97 9.35 42.26
CA HIS A 309 -24.98 9.02 41.26
C HIS A 309 -26.16 10.00 41.25
N TYR A 310 -26.58 10.41 40.06
CA TYR A 310 -27.84 11.07 39.76
C TYR A 310 -28.93 10.06 39.34
N PHE A 311 -28.55 8.85 38.91
CA PHE A 311 -29.48 7.78 38.56
C PHE A 311 -28.87 6.38 38.75
N HIS A 312 -29.56 5.50 39.47
CA HIS A 312 -29.25 4.08 39.53
C HIS A 312 -30.53 3.23 39.32
N PRO A 313 -30.62 2.41 38.26
CA PRO A 313 -31.89 1.86 37.76
C PRO A 313 -32.68 0.99 38.75
N GLN A 314 -32.01 0.42 39.76
CA GLN A 314 -32.64 -0.41 40.80
C GLN A 314 -32.86 0.31 42.14
N PHE A 315 -32.12 1.39 42.43
CA PHE A 315 -31.99 1.92 43.80
C PHE A 315 -32.20 3.43 43.94
N PHE A 316 -31.99 4.23 42.89
CA PHE A 316 -32.19 5.67 42.92
C PHE A 316 -32.74 6.16 41.58
N LYS A 317 -34.00 6.58 41.53
CA LYS A 317 -34.65 7.02 40.28
C LYS A 317 -34.22 8.42 39.82
N GLY A 318 -33.34 9.08 40.59
CA GLY A 318 -32.98 10.49 40.41
C GLY A 318 -34.04 11.44 40.97
N TYR A 319 -33.64 12.68 41.21
CA TYR A 319 -34.52 13.72 41.72
C TYR A 319 -34.12 15.12 41.23
N PHE A 320 -35.12 15.99 41.04
CA PHE A 320 -34.95 17.36 40.56
C PHE A 320 -35.56 18.34 41.56
N ARG A 321 -34.71 18.96 42.39
CA ARG A 321 -35.13 19.79 43.52
C ARG A 321 -35.24 21.27 43.16
N LEU A 322 -36.20 21.94 43.81
CA LEU A 322 -36.25 23.39 43.85
C LEU A 322 -35.19 23.89 44.84
N THR A 323 -34.42 24.89 44.45
CA THR A 323 -33.45 25.61 45.29
C THR A 323 -34.01 26.99 45.70
N PRO A 324 -33.38 27.70 46.66
CA PRO A 324 -33.69 29.11 46.92
C PRO A 324 -33.50 30.01 45.69
N GLU A 325 -32.62 29.64 44.74
CA GLU A 325 -32.45 30.35 43.47
C GLU A 325 -33.61 30.08 42.50
N ASN A 326 -34.35 28.98 42.61
CA ASN A 326 -35.59 28.79 41.83
C ASN A 326 -36.78 29.62 42.38
N ASN A 327 -36.71 30.13 43.62
CA ASN A 327 -37.88 30.72 44.27
C ASN A 327 -38.17 32.17 43.80
N CYS A 328 -38.90 32.29 42.70
CA CYS A 328 -39.36 33.57 42.16
C CYS A 328 -40.44 34.29 43.01
N THR A 329 -40.91 33.72 44.12
CA THR A 329 -41.80 34.44 45.05
C THR A 329 -41.01 35.24 46.11
N GLU A 330 -39.83 34.74 46.48
CA GLU A 330 -38.88 35.43 47.37
C GLU A 330 -37.92 36.34 46.58
N ASN A 331 -37.44 35.86 45.42
CA ASN A 331 -36.44 36.52 44.58
C ASN A 331 -36.95 36.82 43.15
N PRO A 332 -38.06 37.58 42.96
CA PRO A 332 -38.74 37.73 41.66
C PRO A 332 -37.85 38.32 40.55
N SER A 333 -36.84 39.12 40.88
CA SER A 333 -35.89 39.72 39.92
C SER A 333 -34.57 38.95 39.75
N ASN A 334 -34.34 37.87 40.52
CA ASN A 334 -33.05 37.16 40.54
C ASN A 334 -33.17 35.62 40.50
N CYS A 335 -34.38 35.07 40.56
CA CYS A 335 -34.56 33.62 40.46
C CYS A 335 -34.17 33.09 39.06
N THR A 336 -33.72 31.85 38.97
CA THR A 336 -33.25 31.20 37.73
C THR A 336 -33.73 29.76 37.65
N GLY A 337 -33.82 29.19 36.44
CA GLY A 337 -33.79 27.74 36.26
C GLY A 337 -32.35 27.21 36.15
N TYR A 338 -32.20 25.91 35.96
CA TYR A 338 -30.91 25.24 35.77
C TYR A 338 -30.77 24.63 34.36
N ILE A 339 -29.53 24.57 33.86
CA ILE A 339 -29.17 23.87 32.63
C ILE A 339 -28.02 22.91 32.90
N VAL A 340 -28.10 21.69 32.35
CA VAL A 340 -27.04 20.69 32.46
C VAL A 340 -26.05 20.91 31.33
N GLY A 341 -24.92 21.55 31.66
CA GLY A 341 -23.82 21.83 30.73
C GLY A 341 -22.58 20.97 31.01
N PRO A 342 -21.70 20.74 30.02
CA PRO A 342 -20.44 20.05 30.22
C PRO A 342 -19.40 20.93 30.93
N SER A 343 -18.24 20.36 31.25
CA SER A 343 -17.06 21.10 31.68
C SER A 343 -16.56 22.09 30.60
N CYS A 344 -15.90 23.16 31.05
CA CYS A 344 -15.30 24.19 30.17
C CYS A 344 -14.26 23.65 29.17
N THR A 345 -13.65 22.51 29.50
CA THR A 345 -12.64 21.84 28.68
C THR A 345 -13.21 21.38 27.33
N TRP A 346 -14.49 21.02 27.29
CA TRP A 346 -15.19 20.65 26.06
C TRP A 346 -15.50 21.89 25.21
N SER A 347 -15.83 21.67 23.93
CA SER A 347 -16.19 22.74 23.00
C SER A 347 -17.63 23.23 23.21
N THR A 348 -17.86 23.89 24.35
CA THR A 348 -19.16 24.47 24.75
C THR A 348 -19.18 26.00 24.63
N ASN A 349 -20.36 26.58 24.45
CA ASN A 349 -20.57 28.04 24.43
C ASN A 349 -21.69 28.47 25.42
N VAL A 350 -22.07 27.60 26.36
CA VAL A 350 -23.26 27.79 27.23
C VAL A 350 -23.26 29.13 27.97
N ASP A 351 -22.15 29.56 28.57
CA ASP A 351 -22.08 30.84 29.31
C ASP A 351 -22.37 32.08 28.42
N ALA A 352 -21.87 32.07 27.17
CA ALA A 352 -22.14 33.11 26.18
C ALA A 352 -23.59 33.03 25.65
N GLN A 353 -24.04 31.83 25.31
CA GLN A 353 -25.40 31.54 24.82
C GLN A 353 -26.48 31.91 25.84
N LEU A 354 -26.23 31.72 27.15
CA LEU A 354 -27.14 32.13 28.22
C LEU A 354 -27.21 33.65 28.34
N TYR A 355 -26.04 34.30 28.49
CA TYR A 355 -25.97 35.71 28.82
C TYR A 355 -26.47 36.61 27.69
N TRP A 356 -25.93 36.45 26.48
CA TRP A 356 -26.21 37.37 25.37
C TRP A 356 -27.59 37.18 24.74
N ASN A 357 -28.16 35.96 24.79
CA ASN A 357 -29.55 35.72 24.40
C ASN A 357 -30.55 35.99 25.54
N ASN A 358 -30.10 36.51 26.69
CA ASN A 358 -30.94 36.82 27.85
C ASN A 358 -31.79 35.61 28.33
N ILE A 359 -31.18 34.42 28.36
CA ILE A 359 -31.82 33.18 28.80
C ILE A 359 -31.54 32.97 30.29
N ILE A 360 -32.59 32.84 31.09
CA ILE A 360 -32.49 32.91 32.55
C ILE A 360 -32.39 31.48 33.13
N LEU A 361 -31.28 30.83 32.78
CA LEU A 361 -30.82 29.55 33.32
C LEU A 361 -29.38 29.68 33.81
N LYS A 362 -28.96 28.76 34.68
CA LYS A 362 -27.61 28.71 35.27
C LYS A 362 -27.07 27.26 35.26
N PRO A 363 -25.81 27.02 34.88
CA PRO A 363 -25.12 25.76 35.17
C PRO A 363 -24.70 25.72 36.64
N ASP A 364 -24.95 24.60 37.33
CA ASP A 364 -24.73 24.43 38.78
C ASP A 364 -24.23 23.01 39.13
N GLY A 365 -23.46 22.41 38.22
CA GLY A 365 -22.75 21.16 38.41
C GLY A 365 -21.44 21.32 39.18
N PRO A 366 -20.82 20.21 39.61
CA PRO A 366 -19.66 20.22 40.51
C PRO A 366 -18.36 20.74 39.86
N ILE A 367 -18.27 20.82 38.53
CA ILE A 367 -17.02 21.19 37.84
C ILE A 367 -16.91 22.72 37.71
N LEU A 368 -15.94 23.28 38.43
CA LEU A 368 -15.53 24.69 38.30
C LEU A 368 -14.66 24.91 37.05
N PRO A 369 -14.62 26.14 36.48
CA PRO A 369 -15.28 27.36 36.95
C PRO A 369 -16.66 27.62 36.33
N ASN A 370 -17.13 26.76 35.41
CA ASN A 370 -18.35 26.98 34.63
C ASN A 370 -19.61 26.22 35.15
N GLY A 371 -19.53 25.51 36.28
CA GLY A 371 -20.66 24.73 36.82
C GLY A 371 -21.02 23.51 35.96
N GLY A 372 -20.02 22.87 35.36
CA GLY A 372 -20.21 21.73 34.46
C GLY A 372 -20.46 20.40 35.18
N TYR A 373 -20.91 19.41 34.43
CA TYR A 373 -21.07 18.01 34.84
C TYR A 373 -20.13 17.09 34.06
N GLU A 374 -19.79 15.94 34.63
CA GLU A 374 -19.04 14.87 33.94
C GLU A 374 -19.94 14.09 32.97
N TYR A 375 -19.35 13.41 31.97
CA TYR A 375 -20.08 12.62 30.97
C TYR A 375 -21.12 11.67 31.59
N LEU A 376 -20.69 10.80 32.51
CA LEU A 376 -21.56 9.83 33.18
C LEU A 376 -22.65 10.50 34.02
N SER A 377 -22.34 11.64 34.66
CA SER A 377 -23.35 12.44 35.37
C SER A 377 -24.42 12.96 34.41
N MET A 378 -24.06 13.47 33.24
CA MET A 378 -25.03 13.97 32.24
C MET A 378 -25.90 12.84 31.67
N VAL A 379 -25.29 11.68 31.37
CA VAL A 379 -26.00 10.44 30.98
C VAL A 379 -27.02 10.05 32.04
N GLU A 380 -26.62 10.00 33.32
CA GLU A 380 -27.51 9.68 34.43
C GLU A 380 -28.62 10.70 34.62
N ILE A 381 -28.34 12.00 34.50
CA ILE A 381 -29.36 13.05 34.67
C ILE A 381 -30.44 12.96 33.58
N TRP A 382 -30.09 12.60 32.33
CA TRP A 382 -31.11 12.35 31.30
C TRP A 382 -31.96 11.10 31.60
N LYS A 383 -31.33 10.03 32.12
CA LYS A 383 -32.05 8.81 32.54
C LYS A 383 -32.95 9.06 33.75
N ALA A 384 -32.53 9.89 34.70
CA ALA A 384 -33.37 10.41 35.78
C ALA A 384 -34.57 11.21 35.25
N ALA A 385 -34.36 12.16 34.34
CA ALA A 385 -35.44 12.98 33.76
C ALA A 385 -36.51 12.11 33.07
N ASN A 386 -36.08 11.09 32.31
CA ASN A 386 -36.96 10.09 31.74
C ASN A 386 -37.72 9.27 32.80
N ALA A 387 -37.04 8.80 33.85
CA ALA A 387 -37.62 7.96 34.91
C ALA A 387 -38.60 8.72 35.82
N THR A 388 -38.35 10.00 36.10
CA THR A 388 -39.19 10.86 36.96
C THR A 388 -40.22 11.69 36.19
N ARG A 389 -40.13 11.75 34.85
CA ARG A 389 -40.88 12.70 33.99
C ARG A 389 -40.66 14.17 34.39
N SER A 390 -39.44 14.50 34.81
CA SER A 390 -39.05 15.89 35.11
C SER A 390 -38.54 16.61 33.84
N PRO A 391 -39.04 17.82 33.53
CA PRO A 391 -38.47 18.63 32.47
C PRO A 391 -36.98 18.92 32.71
N LEU A 392 -36.18 18.71 31.67
CA LEU A 392 -34.73 18.88 31.66
C LEU A 392 -34.34 19.69 30.42
N ILE A 393 -33.31 20.52 30.55
CA ILE A 393 -32.60 21.14 29.43
C ILE A 393 -31.10 20.89 29.61
N MET A 394 -30.49 20.35 28.56
CA MET A 394 -29.13 19.81 28.59
C MET A 394 -28.39 20.16 27.29
N TRP A 395 -27.12 20.56 27.39
CA TRP A 395 -26.23 20.58 26.23
C TRP A 395 -25.79 19.15 25.94
N TRP A 396 -25.88 18.71 24.67
CA TRP A 396 -25.42 17.40 24.23
C TRP A 396 -24.94 17.44 22.77
N TRP A 397 -24.51 16.32 22.22
CA TRP A 397 -24.08 16.22 20.82
C TRP A 397 -24.65 14.99 20.11
N LYS A 398 -24.39 14.92 18.81
CA LYS A 398 -24.62 13.75 17.95
C LYS A 398 -23.54 13.67 16.86
N PRO A 399 -23.20 12.48 16.34
CA PRO A 399 -23.67 11.15 16.77
C PRO A 399 -23.20 10.79 18.19
N ASP A 400 -24.04 10.07 18.93
CA ASP A 400 -23.81 9.65 20.32
C ASP A 400 -24.80 8.54 20.74
N ALA A 401 -24.40 7.64 21.63
CA ALA A 401 -25.18 6.47 22.02
C ALA A 401 -26.44 6.80 22.86
N LEU A 402 -26.42 7.85 23.69
CA LEU A 402 -27.55 8.26 24.52
C LEU A 402 -28.72 8.81 23.68
N VAL A 403 -28.39 9.46 22.56
CA VAL A 403 -29.39 9.93 21.59
C VAL A 403 -30.14 8.76 20.96
N GLU A 404 -29.41 7.68 20.64
CA GLU A 404 -29.96 6.46 20.05
C GLU A 404 -30.70 5.57 21.07
N GLU A 405 -30.29 5.55 22.35
CA GLU A 405 -31.03 4.88 23.44
C GLU A 405 -32.47 5.39 23.58
N PHE A 406 -32.68 6.69 23.36
CA PHE A 406 -33.97 7.34 23.50
C PHE A 406 -34.66 7.63 22.15
N PHE A 407 -34.11 7.18 21.02
CA PHE A 407 -34.69 7.39 19.69
C PHE A 407 -36.11 6.83 19.58
N GLY A 408 -37.04 7.64 19.07
CA GLY A 408 -38.47 7.29 18.96
C GLY A 408 -39.22 7.14 20.30
N SER A 409 -38.55 7.34 21.44
CA SER A 409 -39.18 7.36 22.75
C SER A 409 -39.76 8.74 23.09
N SER A 410 -40.69 8.78 24.04
CA SER A 410 -41.22 10.04 24.60
C SER A 410 -40.17 10.93 25.30
N SER A 411 -38.94 10.45 25.45
CA SER A 411 -37.81 11.17 26.05
C SER A 411 -36.67 11.33 25.05
N SER A 412 -36.99 11.25 23.75
CA SER A 412 -36.08 11.52 22.65
C SER A 412 -35.56 12.97 22.69
N PHE A 413 -34.39 13.18 22.10
CA PHE A 413 -33.65 14.44 22.14
C PHE A 413 -34.26 15.47 21.18
N GLN A 414 -35.23 16.25 21.66
CA GLN A 414 -35.77 17.38 20.89
C GLN A 414 -34.80 18.57 20.96
N GLN A 415 -34.22 18.95 19.82
CA GLN A 415 -33.31 20.10 19.75
C GLN A 415 -34.05 21.41 20.06
N VAL A 416 -33.40 22.28 20.82
CA VAL A 416 -33.78 23.68 21.03
C VAL A 416 -33.15 24.54 19.93
N LEU A 417 -33.96 25.37 19.28
CA LEU A 417 -33.52 26.29 18.24
C LEU A 417 -32.97 27.58 18.86
N LEU A 418 -31.65 27.62 19.04
CA LEU A 418 -30.86 28.81 19.33
C LEU A 418 -30.66 29.67 18.05
N PRO A 419 -30.12 30.91 18.14
CA PRO A 419 -29.86 31.74 16.96
C PRO A 419 -28.90 31.07 15.97
N GLU A 420 -29.10 31.29 14.67
CA GLU A 420 -28.39 30.55 13.62
C GLU A 420 -26.87 30.77 13.62
N ALA A 421 -26.12 29.69 13.37
CA ALA A 421 -24.66 29.69 13.38
C ALA A 421 -24.09 30.34 12.11
N THR A 422 -23.68 31.60 12.21
CA THR A 422 -23.04 32.36 11.12
C THR A 422 -21.52 32.29 11.16
N GLU A 423 -20.84 32.57 10.04
CA GLU A 423 -19.38 32.74 10.00
C GLU A 423 -18.91 33.82 10.99
N THR A 424 -19.62 34.96 11.04
CA THR A 424 -19.35 36.03 12.01
C THR A 424 -19.43 35.52 13.44
N CYS A 425 -20.41 34.69 13.79
CA CYS A 425 -20.47 34.08 15.11
C CYS A 425 -19.28 33.13 15.36
N SER A 426 -19.01 32.20 14.43
CA SER A 426 -17.90 31.25 14.57
C SER A 426 -16.53 31.91 14.73
N LEU A 427 -16.35 33.14 14.23
CA LEU A 427 -15.12 33.93 14.37
C LEU A 427 -15.05 34.76 15.67
N ASN A 428 -16.15 34.94 16.40
CA ASN A 428 -16.22 35.71 17.65
C ASN A 428 -16.52 34.82 18.88
N ARG A 429 -16.44 33.49 18.75
CA ARG A 429 -16.49 32.55 19.89
C ARG A 429 -15.19 32.60 20.70
N VAL A 430 -15.30 32.25 21.97
CA VAL A 430 -14.20 32.11 22.93
C VAL A 430 -13.30 30.91 22.61
N ASP A 431 -11.99 31.07 22.82
CA ASP A 431 -11.01 29.98 22.70
C ASP A 431 -10.98 29.08 23.95
N THR A 432 -10.15 28.02 23.92
CA THR A 432 -10.07 27.02 24.98
C THR A 432 -9.54 27.58 26.31
N GLU A 433 -8.69 28.62 26.30
CA GLU A 433 -8.20 29.26 27.52
C GLU A 433 -9.29 30.15 28.12
N ALA A 434 -9.92 31.00 27.29
CA ALA A 434 -11.02 31.85 27.68
C ALA A 434 -12.23 31.07 28.21
N ARG A 435 -12.57 29.90 27.63
CA ARG A 435 -13.65 29.01 28.13
C ARG A 435 -13.43 28.55 29.57
N CYS A 436 -12.19 28.26 29.96
CA CYS A 436 -11.84 27.76 31.30
C CYS A 436 -11.33 28.85 32.26
N SER A 437 -11.42 30.13 31.90
CA SER A 437 -11.06 31.23 32.80
C SER A 437 -12.02 31.31 33.99
N ASP A 438 -11.49 31.61 35.18
CA ASP A 438 -12.30 31.94 36.37
C ASP A 438 -13.19 33.18 36.12
N ASP A 439 -12.73 34.10 35.27
CA ASP A 439 -13.47 35.32 34.91
C ASP A 439 -14.63 34.99 33.95
N ILE A 440 -15.85 35.13 34.47
CA ILE A 440 -17.10 34.92 33.72
C ILE A 440 -17.22 35.83 32.48
N TRP A 441 -16.56 37.00 32.44
CA TRP A 441 -16.59 37.86 31.25
C TRP A 441 -15.72 37.31 30.13
N GLN A 442 -14.59 36.65 30.45
CA GLN A 442 -13.77 35.95 29.47
C GLN A 442 -14.51 34.72 28.91
N ARG A 443 -15.24 33.98 29.75
CA ARG A 443 -16.09 32.85 29.30
C ARG A 443 -17.28 33.27 28.44
N ARG A 444 -17.82 34.49 28.65
CA ARG A 444 -18.94 35.05 27.86
C ARG A 444 -18.52 35.63 26.51
N GLY A 445 -17.29 36.12 26.38
CA GLY A 445 -16.77 36.69 25.14
C GLY A 445 -17.61 37.81 24.55
N ASP A 446 -17.63 37.88 23.22
CA ASP A 446 -18.34 38.88 22.42
C ASP A 446 -19.79 38.45 22.15
N GLU A 447 -20.74 39.39 22.13
CA GLU A 447 -22.17 39.14 21.88
C GLU A 447 -22.43 38.37 20.58
N ARG A 448 -21.59 38.60 19.56
CA ARG A 448 -21.72 37.98 18.24
C ARG A 448 -21.41 36.48 18.27
N GLY A 449 -20.69 35.99 19.28
CA GLY A 449 -20.33 34.58 19.46
C GLY A 449 -21.46 33.69 20.03
N ALA A 450 -22.62 34.25 20.41
CA ALA A 450 -23.65 33.56 21.20
C ALA A 450 -24.69 32.75 20.41
N CYS A 451 -24.36 32.27 19.21
CA CYS A 451 -25.25 31.45 18.37
C CYS A 451 -25.28 29.96 18.77
N ASP A 452 -26.11 29.16 18.10
CA ASP A 452 -26.05 27.69 18.09
C ASP A 452 -24.68 27.18 17.58
N GLN A 453 -24.42 25.88 17.70
CA GLN A 453 -23.30 25.24 17.02
C GLN A 453 -23.68 24.83 15.60
N GLU A 454 -22.79 25.10 14.65
CA GLU A 454 -22.95 24.68 13.27
C GLU A 454 -22.77 23.16 13.14
N PHE A 455 -23.57 22.57 12.25
CA PHE A 455 -23.25 21.28 11.67
C PHE A 455 -21.87 21.37 10.99
N HIS A 456 -20.97 20.45 11.31
CA HIS A 456 -19.67 20.37 10.68
C HIS A 456 -19.30 18.93 10.37
N ALA A 457 -18.63 18.71 9.24
CA ALA A 457 -18.01 17.42 8.97
C ALA A 457 -16.98 17.11 10.06
N LEU A 458 -17.04 15.91 10.63
CA LEU A 458 -16.03 15.42 11.55
C LEU A 458 -14.76 15.14 10.75
N LEU A 459 -13.62 15.59 11.27
CA LEU A 459 -12.37 15.61 10.51
C LEU A 459 -11.59 14.32 10.75
N ARG A 460 -11.00 13.78 9.70
CA ARG A 460 -9.93 12.77 9.79
C ARG A 460 -8.58 13.48 9.72
N VAL A 461 -7.67 13.11 10.60
CA VAL A 461 -6.30 13.62 10.64
C VAL A 461 -5.32 12.47 10.40
N VAL A 462 -4.31 12.71 9.56
CA VAL A 462 -3.33 11.69 9.13
C VAL A 462 -1.94 12.32 9.16
N SER A 463 -0.94 11.58 9.64
CA SER A 463 0.45 12.08 9.65
C SER A 463 0.97 12.31 8.22
N LEU A 464 1.73 13.38 8.00
CA LEU A 464 2.31 13.68 6.69
C LEU A 464 3.30 12.59 6.24
N SER A 465 3.91 11.88 7.19
CA SER A 465 4.73 10.68 6.93
C SER A 465 3.96 9.61 6.16
N PHE A 466 2.65 9.44 6.36
CA PHE A 466 1.87 8.45 5.61
C PHE A 466 1.81 8.76 4.12
N GLN A 467 1.47 10.02 3.82
CA GLN A 467 1.35 10.51 2.45
C GLN A 467 2.72 10.42 1.74
N GLN A 468 3.80 10.81 2.42
CA GLN A 468 5.15 10.74 1.85
C GLN A 468 5.59 9.29 1.56
N GLN A 469 5.34 8.36 2.49
CA GLN A 469 5.64 6.93 2.27
C GLN A 469 4.80 6.35 1.13
N ALA A 470 3.48 6.58 1.14
CA ALA A 470 2.57 6.09 0.10
C ALA A 470 2.82 6.73 -1.29
N LEU A 471 3.52 7.85 -1.38
CA LEU A 471 3.98 8.45 -2.64
C LEU A 471 5.37 7.97 -3.08
N ALA A 472 6.19 7.45 -2.16
CA ALA A 472 7.54 6.94 -2.44
C ALA A 472 7.56 5.43 -2.79
N GLU A 473 6.59 4.64 -2.29
CA GLU A 473 6.49 3.21 -2.59
C GLU A 473 6.11 2.94 -4.06
N PRO A 474 6.82 2.03 -4.77
CA PRO A 474 6.52 1.67 -6.15
C PRO A 474 5.23 0.83 -6.26
N LEU A 475 4.59 0.83 -7.44
CA LEU A 475 3.23 0.31 -7.63
C LEU A 475 3.04 -1.17 -7.25
N ASP A 476 4.08 -1.99 -7.31
CA ASP A 476 4.08 -3.39 -6.92
C ASP A 476 4.03 -3.58 -5.40
N THR A 477 4.90 -2.92 -4.63
CA THR A 477 4.95 -3.07 -3.16
C THR A 477 4.08 -2.10 -2.38
N LYS A 478 3.60 -1.02 -3.01
CA LYS A 478 2.78 0.03 -2.38
C LYS A 478 1.64 -0.52 -1.53
N SER A 479 1.48 0.06 -0.34
CA SER A 479 0.39 -0.23 0.60
C SER A 479 -0.94 0.36 0.13
N PRO A 480 -2.05 -0.40 0.21
CA PRO A 480 -3.40 0.15 0.01
C PRO A 480 -3.89 0.97 1.20
N GLY A 481 -3.24 0.86 2.37
CA GLY A 481 -3.73 1.41 3.62
C GLY A 481 -3.99 2.92 3.58
N TYR A 482 -3.09 3.71 2.97
CA TYR A 482 -3.31 5.15 2.78
C TYR A 482 -4.53 5.45 1.90
N GLY A 483 -4.72 4.65 0.84
CA GLY A 483 -5.87 4.78 -0.07
C GLY A 483 -7.18 4.49 0.63
N LEU A 484 -7.27 3.40 1.40
CA LEU A 484 -8.46 3.11 2.21
C LEU A 484 -8.69 4.18 3.28
N VAL A 485 -7.66 4.55 4.04
CA VAL A 485 -7.76 5.56 5.10
C VAL A 485 -8.28 6.89 4.56
N LYS A 486 -7.92 7.27 3.32
CA LYS A 486 -8.48 8.42 2.60
C LYS A 486 -9.92 8.21 2.08
N ASN A 487 -10.20 7.06 1.48
CA ASN A 487 -11.47 6.81 0.80
C ASN A 487 -12.62 6.53 1.77
N LEU A 488 -12.38 5.72 2.80
CA LEU A 488 -13.40 5.26 3.74
C LEU A 488 -14.10 6.45 4.39
N LYS A 489 -15.43 6.47 4.28
CA LYS A 489 -16.30 7.47 4.87
C LYS A 489 -17.54 6.78 5.44
N LEU A 490 -17.84 7.03 6.70
CA LEU A 490 -19.05 6.55 7.36
C LEU A 490 -19.97 7.76 7.61
N SER A 491 -21.22 7.68 7.16
CA SER A 491 -22.24 8.68 7.43
C SER A 491 -22.70 8.66 8.89
N ASP A 492 -23.43 9.70 9.30
CA ASP A 492 -24.12 9.71 10.59
C ASP A 492 -25.17 8.60 10.68
N LEU A 493 -25.86 8.26 9.57
CA LEU A 493 -26.82 7.16 9.51
C LEU A 493 -26.18 5.80 9.82
N GLU A 494 -24.98 5.53 9.29
CA GLU A 494 -24.27 4.26 9.50
C GLU A 494 -23.71 4.14 10.92
N LEU A 495 -23.12 5.22 11.44
CA LEU A 495 -22.66 5.28 12.84
C LEU A 495 -23.85 5.10 13.81
N ASN A 496 -24.95 5.82 13.60
CA ASN A 496 -26.16 5.72 14.43
C ASN A 496 -26.79 4.32 14.35
N ALA A 497 -26.73 3.62 13.21
CA ALA A 497 -27.20 2.24 13.08
C ALA A 497 -26.38 1.28 13.97
N MET A 498 -25.05 1.40 13.98
CA MET A 498 -24.20 0.61 14.87
C MET A 498 -24.43 0.94 16.36
N LEU A 499 -24.51 2.23 16.72
CA LEU A 499 -24.77 2.67 18.10
C LEU A 499 -26.13 2.17 18.62
N ARG A 500 -27.18 2.25 17.78
CA ARG A 500 -28.53 1.73 18.11
C ARG A 500 -28.54 0.20 18.25
N SER A 501 -27.80 -0.52 17.39
CA SER A 501 -27.65 -1.98 17.48
C SER A 501 -26.95 -2.40 18.79
N TRP A 502 -25.90 -1.67 19.19
CA TRP A 502 -25.19 -1.88 20.44
C TRP A 502 -26.09 -1.69 21.66
N VAL A 503 -26.73 -0.52 21.80
CA VAL A 503 -27.62 -0.17 22.93
C VAL A 503 -28.86 -1.09 23.02
N GLY A 504 -29.25 -1.70 21.90
CA GLY A 504 -30.35 -2.66 21.84
C GLY A 504 -30.05 -4.04 22.44
N LYS A 505 -28.78 -4.51 22.46
CA LYS A 505 -28.42 -5.88 22.84
C LYS A 505 -28.55 -6.15 24.35
N ARG A 506 -27.94 -5.31 25.19
CA ARG A 506 -28.05 -5.33 26.66
C ARG A 506 -27.60 -6.63 27.35
N VAL A 507 -26.74 -7.42 26.70
CA VAL A 507 -26.14 -8.64 27.28
C VAL A 507 -24.81 -8.29 27.93
N ASP A 508 -23.97 -7.57 27.20
CA ASP A 508 -22.61 -7.19 27.60
C ASP A 508 -22.22 -5.80 27.06
N PRO A 509 -22.83 -4.71 27.57
CA PRO A 509 -22.70 -3.38 26.96
C PRO A 509 -21.26 -2.85 26.91
N PHE A 510 -20.42 -3.19 27.88
CA PHE A 510 -19.04 -2.71 27.95
C PHE A 510 -18.01 -3.78 27.54
N GLY A 511 -18.44 -4.84 26.84
CA GLY A 511 -17.58 -5.91 26.34
C GLY A 511 -17.91 -6.31 24.91
N ASN A 512 -18.74 -7.35 24.75
CA ASN A 512 -19.02 -7.97 23.47
C ASN A 512 -20.08 -7.24 22.64
N ASP A 513 -21.10 -6.61 23.25
CA ASP A 513 -22.23 -6.06 22.49
C ASP A 513 -21.79 -4.98 21.49
N ALA A 514 -20.77 -4.18 21.83
CA ALA A 514 -20.20 -3.18 20.95
C ALA A 514 -19.46 -3.81 19.76
N ARG A 515 -18.65 -4.85 20.02
CA ARG A 515 -17.91 -5.58 18.97
C ARG A 515 -18.88 -6.31 18.03
N GLU A 516 -19.87 -6.97 18.60
CA GLU A 516 -20.94 -7.66 17.88
C GLU A 516 -21.78 -6.69 17.02
N ALA A 517 -22.07 -5.47 17.51
CA ALA A 517 -22.80 -4.46 16.74
C ALA A 517 -22.01 -3.93 15.54
N VAL A 518 -20.74 -3.58 15.73
CA VAL A 518 -19.85 -3.15 14.64
C VAL A 518 -19.63 -4.29 13.64
N CYS A 519 -19.37 -5.51 14.11
CA CYS A 519 -19.11 -6.65 13.25
C CYS A 519 -20.34 -7.08 12.43
N SER A 520 -21.53 -7.07 13.04
CA SER A 520 -22.78 -7.32 12.31
C SER A 520 -22.95 -6.31 11.17
N TRP A 521 -22.78 -5.02 11.46
CA TRP A 521 -22.91 -3.95 10.46
C TRP A 521 -21.87 -4.07 9.33
N VAL A 522 -20.62 -4.41 9.65
CA VAL A 522 -19.55 -4.62 8.65
C VAL A 522 -19.88 -5.80 7.72
N VAL A 523 -20.48 -6.87 8.23
CA VAL A 523 -20.90 -8.03 7.42
C VAL A 523 -22.13 -7.71 6.57
N GLU A 524 -23.10 -6.99 7.12
CA GLU A 524 -24.29 -6.51 6.39
C GLU A 524 -23.95 -5.51 5.27
N ASN A 525 -22.85 -4.76 5.41
CA ASN A 525 -22.40 -3.73 4.46
C ASN A 525 -21.11 -4.12 3.73
N TYR A 526 -20.75 -5.41 3.70
CA TYR A 526 -19.49 -5.89 3.13
C TYR A 526 -19.25 -5.40 1.69
N ASP A 527 -20.25 -5.55 0.81
CA ASP A 527 -20.13 -5.12 -0.59
C ASP A 527 -19.99 -3.59 -0.73
N ASN A 528 -20.65 -2.81 0.12
CA ASN A 528 -20.50 -1.35 0.16
C ASN A 528 -19.08 -0.95 0.61
N LEU A 529 -18.50 -1.70 1.56
CA LEU A 529 -17.13 -1.48 2.03
C LEU A 529 -16.07 -1.79 0.96
N LEU A 530 -16.39 -2.64 -0.04
CA LEU A 530 -15.52 -2.88 -1.18
C LEU A 530 -15.40 -1.64 -2.10
N GLU A 531 -16.42 -0.77 -2.17
CA GLU A 531 -16.38 0.44 -3.00
C GLU A 531 -15.35 1.48 -2.51
N PHE A 532 -15.00 1.47 -1.22
CA PHE A 532 -13.97 2.35 -0.66
C PHE A 532 -12.53 1.86 -0.92
N LEU A 533 -12.33 0.61 -1.37
CA LEU A 533 -10.99 0.09 -1.60
C LEU A 533 -10.27 0.89 -2.72
N PRO A 534 -8.97 1.16 -2.59
CA PRO A 534 -8.21 1.75 -3.69
C PRO A 534 -8.20 0.80 -4.91
N PRO A 535 -8.25 1.33 -6.14
CA PRO A 535 -8.24 0.50 -7.34
C PRO A 535 -6.93 -0.31 -7.44
N GLY A 536 -7.02 -1.53 -7.97
CA GLY A 536 -5.91 -2.49 -7.99
C GLY A 536 -5.72 -3.30 -6.71
N TYR A 537 -6.70 -3.31 -5.80
CA TYR A 537 -6.67 -4.11 -4.57
C TYR A 537 -7.99 -4.91 -4.37
N PRO A 538 -7.95 -6.05 -3.63
CA PRO A 538 -6.76 -6.70 -3.09
C PRO A 538 -5.81 -7.19 -4.19
N LYS A 539 -4.50 -7.12 -3.92
CA LYS A 539 -3.48 -7.60 -4.85
C LYS A 539 -3.40 -9.13 -4.80
N GLN A 540 -3.21 -9.74 -5.95
CA GLN A 540 -2.99 -11.17 -6.13
C GLN A 540 -1.73 -11.36 -6.95
N ILE A 541 -0.85 -12.27 -6.54
CA ILE A 541 0.30 -12.67 -7.36
C ILE A 541 -0.16 -13.69 -8.39
N ASP A 542 0.20 -13.44 -9.65
CA ASP A 542 0.15 -14.45 -10.69
C ASP A 542 1.59 -14.82 -11.07
N MET A 543 1.92 -16.11 -10.95
CA MET A 543 3.26 -16.64 -11.24
C MET A 543 3.38 -16.84 -12.75
N VAL A 544 3.90 -15.82 -13.44
CA VAL A 544 4.05 -15.88 -14.90
C VAL A 544 5.17 -16.85 -15.25
N ASP A 545 4.80 -18.04 -15.72
CA ASP A 545 5.66 -19.12 -16.19
C ASP A 545 6.41 -18.76 -17.49
N SER A 546 7.24 -17.72 -17.39
CA SER A 546 8.05 -17.11 -18.46
C SER A 546 9.02 -18.08 -19.15
N TYR A 547 9.15 -19.30 -18.62
CA TYR A 547 9.99 -20.38 -19.15
C TYR A 547 9.23 -21.38 -20.03
N GLU A 548 7.89 -21.43 -19.97
CA GLU A 548 7.06 -22.16 -20.94
C GLU A 548 6.84 -21.36 -22.24
N GLU A 549 7.12 -20.06 -22.20
CA GLU A 549 6.96 -19.18 -23.35
C GLU A 549 7.83 -19.56 -24.57
N GLY A 550 7.27 -19.36 -25.76
CA GLY A 550 7.81 -19.90 -27.01
C GLY A 550 9.22 -19.41 -27.36
N TYR A 551 9.59 -18.22 -26.88
CA TYR A 551 10.94 -17.65 -27.07
C TYR A 551 12.00 -18.31 -26.17
N MET A 552 11.63 -18.78 -24.97
CA MET A 552 12.53 -19.55 -24.09
C MET A 552 12.74 -20.97 -24.62
N ILE A 553 11.67 -21.64 -25.07
CA ILE A 553 11.75 -22.94 -25.72
C ILE A 553 12.68 -22.87 -26.95
N GLY A 554 12.56 -21.81 -27.76
CA GLY A 554 13.45 -21.57 -28.90
C GLY A 554 14.93 -21.37 -28.50
N ALA A 555 15.20 -20.67 -27.40
CA ALA A 555 16.55 -20.48 -26.88
C ALA A 555 17.17 -21.80 -26.38
N LEU A 556 16.39 -22.56 -25.60
CA LEU A 556 16.77 -23.89 -25.10
C LEU A 556 17.10 -24.87 -26.23
N VAL A 557 16.26 -24.94 -27.27
CA VAL A 557 16.50 -25.77 -28.46
C VAL A 557 17.78 -25.35 -29.19
N CYS A 558 18.04 -24.05 -29.33
CA CYS A 558 19.27 -23.53 -29.95
C CYS A 558 20.53 -23.95 -29.14
N ALA A 559 20.48 -23.82 -27.81
CA ALA A 559 21.58 -24.19 -26.93
C ALA A 559 21.85 -25.71 -26.93
N VAL A 560 20.80 -26.54 -26.92
CA VAL A 560 20.91 -28.02 -27.03
C VAL A 560 21.53 -28.42 -28.38
N VAL A 561 21.12 -27.80 -29.48
CA VAL A 561 21.72 -28.03 -30.81
C VAL A 561 23.20 -27.64 -30.82
N ALA A 562 23.58 -26.53 -30.18
CA ALA A 562 24.98 -26.14 -30.01
C ALA A 562 25.78 -27.20 -29.21
N SER A 563 25.29 -27.65 -28.05
CA SER A 563 25.95 -28.71 -27.26
C SER A 563 26.13 -30.01 -28.04
N LEU A 564 25.10 -30.46 -28.75
CA LEU A 564 25.17 -31.68 -29.59
C LEU A 564 26.20 -31.53 -30.72
N ALA A 565 26.26 -30.35 -31.37
CA ALA A 565 27.26 -30.06 -32.39
C ALA A 565 28.70 -30.11 -31.82
N VAL A 566 28.94 -29.54 -30.62
CA VAL A 566 30.24 -29.63 -29.94
C VAL A 566 30.63 -31.09 -29.69
N ILE A 567 29.71 -31.91 -29.16
CA ILE A 567 29.96 -33.34 -28.87
C ILE A 567 30.32 -34.11 -30.14
N VAL A 568 29.55 -33.94 -31.23
CA VAL A 568 29.79 -34.60 -32.52
C VAL A 568 31.15 -34.18 -33.12
N ILE A 569 31.47 -32.89 -33.08
CA ILE A 569 32.75 -32.35 -33.58
C ILE A 569 33.92 -32.82 -32.73
N ALA A 570 33.76 -32.94 -31.40
CA ALA A 570 34.78 -33.48 -30.51
C ALA A 570 35.03 -34.98 -30.74
N ALA A 571 33.96 -35.78 -30.87
CA ALA A 571 34.05 -37.21 -31.20
C ALA A 571 34.72 -37.44 -32.56
N ALA A 572 34.35 -36.64 -33.58
CA ALA A 572 35.00 -36.68 -34.90
C ALA A 572 36.49 -36.28 -34.81
N SER A 573 36.82 -35.22 -34.07
CA SER A 573 38.20 -34.76 -33.88
C SER A 573 39.07 -35.81 -33.18
N TYR A 574 38.52 -36.54 -32.20
CA TYR A 574 39.19 -37.66 -31.56
C TYR A 574 39.35 -38.87 -32.49
N LYS A 575 38.30 -39.23 -33.26
CA LYS A 575 38.34 -40.34 -34.24
C LYS A 575 39.40 -40.10 -35.33
N TYR A 576 39.53 -38.86 -35.80
CA TYR A 576 40.51 -38.49 -36.82
C TYR A 576 41.88 -38.06 -36.26
N ARG A 577 42.15 -38.24 -34.96
CA ARG A 577 43.36 -37.73 -34.28
C ARG A 577 44.71 -38.12 -34.88
N HIS A 578 44.77 -39.22 -35.63
CA HIS A 578 45.97 -39.72 -36.32
C HIS A 578 46.16 -39.13 -37.74
N ARG A 579 45.22 -38.33 -38.25
CA ARG A 579 45.32 -37.63 -39.55
C ARG A 579 46.22 -36.39 -39.41
N ARG A 580 47.08 -36.14 -40.40
CA ARG A 580 48.06 -35.03 -40.40
C ARG A 580 47.42 -33.68 -40.05
N VAL A 581 46.25 -33.36 -40.61
CA VAL A 581 45.50 -32.10 -40.38
C VAL A 581 45.28 -31.83 -38.89
N ILE A 582 44.86 -32.84 -38.10
CA ILE A 582 44.58 -32.69 -36.66
C ILE A 582 45.86 -32.75 -35.83
N VAL A 583 46.87 -33.51 -36.27
CA VAL A 583 48.20 -33.52 -35.64
C VAL A 583 48.87 -32.14 -35.71
N TYR A 584 48.81 -31.46 -36.87
CA TYR A 584 49.30 -30.08 -37.04
C TYR A 584 48.48 -29.08 -36.20
N ALA A 585 47.16 -29.23 -36.14
CA ALA A 585 46.27 -28.37 -35.34
C ALA A 585 46.55 -28.42 -33.81
N GLN A 586 47.34 -29.39 -33.34
CA GLN A 586 47.65 -29.70 -31.94
C GLN A 586 46.41 -30.10 -31.13
N LEU A 587 46.02 -31.38 -31.25
CA LEU A 587 44.86 -32.01 -30.59
C LEU A 587 44.58 -31.55 -29.14
N HIS A 588 45.60 -31.37 -28.30
CA HIS A 588 45.40 -30.97 -26.90
C HIS A 588 44.80 -29.57 -26.78
N ILE A 589 45.27 -28.60 -27.56
CA ILE A 589 44.72 -27.23 -27.61
C ILE A 589 43.33 -27.25 -28.23
N LEU A 590 43.12 -28.08 -29.27
CA LEU A 590 41.82 -28.26 -29.91
C LEU A 590 40.76 -28.81 -28.95
N LEU A 591 41.13 -29.75 -28.08
CA LEU A 591 40.25 -30.31 -27.06
C LEU A 591 39.93 -29.31 -25.94
N PHE A 592 40.86 -28.43 -25.55
CA PHE A 592 40.53 -27.33 -24.62
C PHE A 592 39.55 -26.32 -25.25
N ILE A 593 39.73 -25.94 -26.52
CA ILE A 593 38.77 -25.08 -27.24
C ILE A 593 37.37 -25.71 -27.28
N LEU A 594 37.28 -27.00 -27.61
CA LEU A 594 36.03 -27.75 -27.61
C LEU A 594 35.40 -27.88 -26.21
N LEU A 595 36.20 -28.05 -25.16
CA LEU A 595 35.73 -28.04 -23.78
C LEU A 595 35.18 -26.65 -23.40
N GLY A 596 35.83 -25.57 -23.81
CA GLY A 596 35.35 -24.20 -23.60
C GLY A 596 33.98 -23.96 -24.26
N PHE A 597 33.82 -24.36 -25.52
CA PHE A 597 32.51 -24.31 -26.20
C PHE A 597 31.46 -25.19 -25.53
N PHE A 598 31.82 -26.38 -25.04
CA PHE A 598 30.90 -27.25 -24.31
C PHE A 598 30.37 -26.56 -23.04
N LEU A 599 31.27 -26.00 -22.22
CA LEU A 599 30.92 -25.26 -21.01
C LEU A 599 30.03 -24.03 -21.32
N ILE A 600 30.35 -23.25 -22.35
CA ILE A 600 29.50 -22.14 -22.81
C ILE A 600 28.10 -22.64 -23.21
N SER A 601 28.01 -23.75 -23.96
CA SER A 601 26.71 -24.27 -24.41
C SER A 601 25.84 -24.78 -23.26
N ILE A 602 26.41 -25.40 -22.22
CA ILE A 602 25.66 -25.75 -21.01
C ILE A 602 25.25 -24.47 -20.25
N GLY A 603 26.12 -23.46 -20.18
CA GLY A 603 25.76 -22.15 -19.62
C GLY A 603 24.58 -21.48 -20.34
N ALA A 604 24.48 -21.64 -21.67
CA ALA A 604 23.35 -21.16 -22.46
C ALA A 604 22.06 -21.98 -22.21
N ILE A 605 22.16 -23.30 -21.98
CA ILE A 605 21.03 -24.13 -21.52
C ILE A 605 20.55 -23.66 -20.15
N LEU A 606 21.46 -23.38 -19.21
CA LEU A 606 21.10 -22.92 -17.85
C LEU A 606 20.43 -21.54 -17.82
N LEU A 607 20.70 -20.68 -18.80
CA LEU A 607 20.01 -19.40 -18.99
C LEU A 607 18.58 -19.54 -19.57
N ALA A 608 18.20 -20.73 -20.04
CA ALA A 608 16.93 -21.00 -20.72
C ALA A 608 16.04 -22.02 -19.97
N VAL A 609 16.30 -22.25 -18.68
CA VAL A 609 15.51 -23.12 -17.79
C VAL A 609 15.22 -22.41 -16.47
N VAL A 610 14.15 -22.84 -15.79
CA VAL A 610 13.69 -22.26 -14.51
C VAL A 610 14.85 -22.12 -13.51
N PRO A 611 15.06 -20.94 -12.91
CA PRO A 611 16.20 -20.68 -12.06
C PRO A 611 16.05 -21.38 -10.71
N THR A 612 17.17 -21.87 -10.20
CA THR A 612 17.33 -22.36 -8.82
C THR A 612 18.65 -21.84 -8.28
N PRO A 613 18.88 -21.81 -6.94
CA PRO A 613 20.14 -21.32 -6.39
C PRO A 613 21.38 -22.04 -6.95
N ALA A 614 21.26 -23.33 -7.28
CA ALA A 614 22.30 -24.11 -7.93
C ALA A 614 22.52 -23.68 -9.41
N ILE A 615 21.45 -23.45 -10.17
CA ILE A 615 21.49 -23.02 -11.57
C ILE A 615 22.07 -21.59 -11.69
N CYS A 616 21.63 -20.67 -10.83
CA CYS A 616 22.09 -19.27 -10.80
C CYS A 616 23.61 -19.15 -10.59
N MET A 617 24.18 -20.01 -9.74
CA MET A 617 25.63 -20.10 -9.56
C MET A 617 26.33 -20.84 -10.71
N ALA A 618 25.78 -21.97 -11.16
CA ALA A 618 26.39 -22.80 -12.19
C ALA A 618 26.51 -22.09 -13.55
N GLN A 619 25.50 -21.31 -13.98
CA GLN A 619 25.57 -20.59 -15.25
C GLN A 619 26.75 -19.60 -15.31
N ILE A 620 27.01 -18.86 -14.23
CA ILE A 620 28.09 -17.86 -14.15
C ILE A 620 29.44 -18.54 -14.21
N TRP A 621 29.61 -19.64 -13.48
CA TRP A 621 30.82 -20.45 -13.53
C TRP A 621 31.06 -21.03 -14.92
N LEU A 622 30.04 -21.65 -15.54
CA LEU A 622 30.17 -22.31 -16.84
C LEU A 622 30.45 -21.34 -17.98
N VAL A 623 29.80 -20.17 -18.03
CA VAL A 623 30.05 -19.15 -19.06
C VAL A 623 31.45 -18.54 -18.91
N ASN A 624 31.83 -18.12 -17.70
CA ASN A 624 33.13 -17.46 -17.48
C ASN A 624 34.32 -18.42 -17.61
N LEU A 625 34.20 -19.62 -17.07
CA LEU A 625 35.21 -20.66 -17.23
C LEU A 625 35.25 -21.13 -18.70
N GLY A 626 34.11 -21.29 -19.37
CA GLY A 626 34.02 -21.71 -20.77
C GLY A 626 34.72 -20.75 -21.73
N TYR A 627 34.44 -19.44 -21.65
CA TYR A 627 35.15 -18.43 -22.44
C TYR A 627 36.66 -18.44 -22.14
N SER A 628 37.05 -18.59 -20.88
CA SER A 628 38.48 -18.63 -20.50
C SER A 628 39.19 -19.87 -21.03
N VAL A 629 38.56 -21.05 -20.90
CA VAL A 629 39.06 -22.37 -21.35
C VAL A 629 39.15 -22.46 -22.88
N HIS A 630 38.44 -21.60 -23.61
CA HIS A 630 38.57 -21.42 -25.06
C HIS A 630 39.60 -20.34 -25.46
N LEU A 631 39.41 -19.11 -24.99
CA LEU A 631 40.16 -17.93 -25.45
C LEU A 631 41.63 -17.97 -25.04
N ILE A 632 41.98 -18.50 -23.87
CA ILE A 632 43.37 -18.61 -23.41
C ILE A 632 44.19 -19.58 -24.28
N PRO A 633 43.76 -20.83 -24.55
CA PRO A 633 44.45 -21.70 -25.53
C PRO A 633 44.55 -21.10 -26.93
N LEU A 634 43.48 -20.42 -27.39
CA LEU A 634 43.46 -19.74 -28.69
C LEU A 634 44.53 -18.64 -28.77
N LEU A 635 44.57 -17.76 -27.76
CA LEU A 635 45.57 -16.70 -27.61
C LEU A 635 47.00 -17.26 -27.59
N VAL A 636 47.25 -18.28 -26.76
CA VAL A 636 48.56 -18.94 -26.64
C VAL A 636 48.97 -19.64 -27.95
N LYS A 637 48.02 -20.17 -28.72
CA LYS A 637 48.27 -20.76 -30.04
C LYS A 637 48.63 -19.71 -31.10
N VAL A 638 47.90 -18.61 -31.20
CA VAL A 638 48.23 -17.51 -32.15
C VAL A 638 49.56 -16.86 -31.78
N ALA A 639 49.82 -16.63 -30.49
CA ALA A 639 51.13 -16.14 -30.02
C ALA A 639 52.29 -17.09 -30.40
N ALA A 640 52.08 -18.41 -30.31
CA ALA A 640 53.08 -19.40 -30.74
C ALA A 640 53.31 -19.37 -32.27
N ILE A 641 52.26 -19.20 -33.08
CA ILE A 641 52.35 -19.04 -34.54
C ILE A 641 53.17 -17.77 -34.88
N ASN A 642 52.81 -16.62 -34.31
CA ASN A 642 53.54 -15.36 -34.51
C ASN A 642 55.02 -15.46 -34.08
N LYS A 643 55.31 -16.17 -32.98
CA LYS A 643 56.68 -16.41 -32.52
C LYS A 643 57.47 -17.29 -33.50
N ILE A 644 56.85 -18.30 -34.11
CA ILE A 644 57.46 -19.11 -35.17
C ILE A 644 57.71 -18.26 -36.42
N MET A 645 56.70 -17.52 -36.90
CA MET A 645 56.81 -16.63 -38.07
C MET A 645 57.90 -15.56 -37.90
N SER A 646 57.91 -14.85 -36.78
CA SER A 646 58.91 -13.81 -36.50
C SER A 646 60.32 -14.40 -36.33
N SER A 647 60.46 -15.67 -35.94
CA SER A 647 61.76 -16.35 -35.90
C SER A 647 62.19 -16.82 -37.29
N ALA A 648 61.26 -17.29 -38.12
CA ALA A 648 61.49 -17.69 -39.51
C ALA A 648 61.92 -16.49 -40.38
N LYS A 649 61.26 -15.32 -40.24
CA LYS A 649 61.68 -14.04 -40.87
C LYS A 649 63.08 -13.59 -40.44
N LYS A 650 63.62 -14.14 -39.34
CA LYS A 650 64.99 -13.90 -38.83
C LYS A 650 65.91 -15.13 -39.02
N MET A 651 65.52 -16.08 -39.87
CA MET A 651 66.19 -17.36 -40.15
C MET A 651 66.59 -18.19 -38.89
N LYS A 652 65.93 -17.95 -37.76
CA LYS A 652 66.26 -18.57 -36.47
C LYS A 652 65.33 -19.75 -36.18
N ARG A 653 65.87 -20.98 -36.18
CA ARG A 653 65.11 -22.19 -35.83
C ARG A 653 64.74 -22.18 -34.34
N VAL A 654 63.46 -22.10 -34.03
CA VAL A 654 62.92 -22.12 -32.65
C VAL A 654 62.01 -23.33 -32.45
N LYS A 655 62.23 -24.09 -31.37
CA LYS A 655 61.40 -25.23 -30.96
C LYS A 655 60.62 -24.87 -29.70
N ILE A 656 59.32 -24.64 -29.82
CA ILE A 656 58.43 -24.36 -28.68
C ILE A 656 58.12 -25.68 -27.95
N LYS A 657 58.27 -25.72 -26.62
CA LYS A 657 57.90 -26.88 -25.80
C LYS A 657 56.41 -26.88 -25.48
N LYS A 658 55.72 -28.01 -25.70
CA LYS A 658 54.28 -28.17 -25.40
C LYS A 658 53.96 -27.91 -23.93
N GLU A 659 54.82 -28.40 -23.02
CA GLU A 659 54.72 -28.16 -21.57
C GLU A 659 54.70 -26.66 -21.21
N GLN A 660 55.47 -25.82 -21.92
CA GLN A 660 55.52 -24.39 -21.62
C GLN A 660 54.23 -23.68 -22.03
N MET A 661 53.59 -24.10 -23.13
CA MET A 661 52.27 -23.59 -23.52
C MET A 661 51.20 -24.00 -22.50
N LEU A 662 51.17 -25.28 -22.11
CA LEU A 662 50.21 -25.78 -21.13
C LEU A 662 50.37 -25.15 -19.74
N LYS A 663 51.61 -24.90 -19.28
CA LYS A 663 51.87 -24.21 -18.00
C LYS A 663 51.38 -22.77 -18.00
N VAL A 664 51.55 -22.03 -19.10
CA VAL A 664 51.02 -20.66 -19.24
C VAL A 664 49.48 -20.66 -19.29
N MET A 665 48.88 -21.58 -20.05
CA MET A 665 47.42 -21.74 -20.09
C MET A 665 46.83 -22.06 -18.70
N GLY A 666 47.40 -23.03 -17.99
CA GLY A 666 46.94 -23.43 -16.66
C GLY A 666 47.09 -22.33 -15.61
N GLY A 667 48.19 -21.55 -15.66
CA GLY A 667 48.39 -20.41 -14.76
C GLY A 667 47.35 -19.29 -14.95
N LEU A 668 47.00 -18.97 -16.20
CA LEU A 668 45.96 -17.98 -16.51
C LEU A 668 44.56 -18.49 -16.12
N LEU A 669 44.26 -19.77 -16.35
CA LEU A 669 42.99 -20.38 -15.93
C LEU A 669 42.82 -20.45 -14.42
N LEU A 670 43.90 -20.69 -13.67
CA LEU A 670 43.88 -20.70 -12.21
C LEU A 670 43.47 -19.33 -11.63
N LEU A 671 43.92 -18.23 -12.23
CA LEU A 671 43.51 -16.88 -11.82
C LEU A 671 42.00 -16.63 -12.01
N VAL A 672 41.42 -17.14 -13.11
CA VAL A 672 39.96 -17.06 -13.35
C VAL A 672 39.19 -17.88 -12.31
N VAL A 673 39.66 -19.08 -11.98
CA VAL A 673 39.02 -19.91 -10.94
C VAL A 673 39.09 -19.22 -9.57
N ILE A 674 40.23 -18.63 -9.20
CA ILE A 674 40.35 -17.86 -7.95
C ILE A 674 39.38 -16.67 -7.92
N TYR A 675 39.26 -15.93 -9.03
CA TYR A 675 38.30 -14.83 -9.16
C TYR A 675 36.84 -15.30 -8.98
N LEU A 676 36.45 -16.42 -9.61
CA LEU A 676 35.10 -16.98 -9.47
C LEU A 676 34.81 -17.47 -8.03
N ILE A 677 35.80 -18.02 -7.32
CA ILE A 677 35.68 -18.36 -5.90
C ILE A 677 35.43 -17.10 -5.06
N VAL A 678 36.20 -16.02 -5.29
CA VAL A 678 36.06 -14.77 -4.53
C VAL A 678 34.68 -14.13 -4.78
N TRP A 679 34.22 -14.04 -6.02
CA TRP A 679 32.87 -13.57 -6.34
C TRP A 679 31.82 -14.42 -5.61
N SER A 680 31.90 -15.75 -5.73
CA SER A 680 30.94 -16.68 -5.11
C SER A 680 30.88 -16.61 -3.58
N ALA A 681 31.95 -16.15 -2.93
CA ALA A 681 32.04 -16.03 -1.47
C ALA A 681 31.66 -14.63 -0.94
N VAL A 682 31.67 -13.60 -1.78
CA VAL A 682 31.43 -12.19 -1.39
C VAL A 682 30.06 -11.68 -1.86
N ASP A 683 29.64 -12.02 -3.08
CA ASP A 683 28.33 -11.67 -3.65
C ASP A 683 27.74 -12.91 -4.34
N PRO A 684 27.27 -13.92 -3.57
CA PRO A 684 26.68 -15.12 -4.12
C PRO A 684 25.39 -14.78 -4.87
N VAL A 685 25.31 -15.23 -6.12
CA VAL A 685 24.18 -14.93 -7.01
C VAL A 685 22.96 -15.74 -6.59
N LYS A 686 21.89 -15.04 -6.25
CA LYS A 686 20.66 -15.62 -5.71
C LYS A 686 19.58 -15.69 -6.78
N VAL A 687 18.58 -16.51 -6.49
CA VAL A 687 17.25 -16.34 -7.07
C VAL A 687 16.67 -15.03 -6.52
N VAL A 688 16.02 -14.25 -7.38
CA VAL A 688 15.35 -13.00 -7.04
C VAL A 688 14.00 -12.97 -7.74
N GLU A 689 12.92 -12.82 -6.98
CA GLU A 689 11.61 -12.47 -7.53
C GLU A 689 11.63 -11.01 -8.04
N GLN A 690 11.16 -10.79 -9.26
CA GLN A 690 10.89 -9.46 -9.80
C GLN A 690 9.40 -9.35 -10.09
N ARG A 691 8.74 -8.40 -9.41
CA ARG A 691 7.31 -8.14 -9.57
C ARG A 691 7.08 -7.01 -10.57
N THR A 692 6.12 -7.18 -11.46
CA THR A 692 5.71 -6.17 -12.44
C THR A 692 4.20 -5.98 -12.40
N VAL A 693 3.77 -4.71 -12.41
CA VAL A 693 2.35 -4.33 -12.39
C VAL A 693 2.03 -3.63 -13.70
N THR A 694 1.15 -4.22 -14.50
CA THR A 694 0.83 -3.77 -15.87
C THR A 694 0.14 -2.40 -15.89
N ASN A 695 -0.68 -2.10 -14.87
CA ASN A 695 -1.37 -0.82 -14.67
C ASN A 695 -1.66 -0.62 -13.18
N ALA A 696 -1.73 0.64 -12.71
CA ALA A 696 -2.05 0.96 -11.31
C ALA A 696 -3.47 0.53 -10.85
N THR A 697 -4.33 0.10 -11.77
CA THR A 697 -5.66 -0.47 -11.51
C THR A 697 -5.70 -2.01 -11.56
N SER A 698 -4.56 -2.67 -11.84
CA SER A 698 -4.47 -4.13 -11.88
C SER A 698 -4.45 -4.69 -10.46
N THR A 699 -5.35 -5.62 -10.16
CA THR A 699 -5.26 -6.48 -8.98
C THR A 699 -4.18 -7.54 -9.14
N VAL A 700 -3.86 -7.95 -10.37
CA VAL A 700 -2.82 -8.92 -10.67
C VAL A 700 -1.45 -8.24 -10.67
N VAL A 701 -0.52 -8.84 -9.92
CA VAL A 701 0.91 -8.56 -9.92
C VAL A 701 1.62 -9.74 -10.57
N GLU A 702 2.25 -9.53 -11.71
CA GLU A 702 3.03 -10.55 -12.42
C GLU A 702 4.35 -10.79 -11.66
N GLU A 703 4.60 -12.00 -11.18
CA GLU A 703 5.88 -12.35 -10.55
C GLU A 703 6.77 -13.19 -11.48
N CYS A 704 7.98 -12.68 -11.75
CA CYS A 704 8.98 -13.28 -12.61
C CYS A 704 10.25 -13.64 -11.85
N ILE A 705 10.60 -14.92 -11.79
CA ILE A 705 11.77 -15.41 -11.07
C ILE A 705 13.03 -15.33 -11.95
N THR A 706 14.09 -14.65 -11.49
CA THR A 706 15.40 -14.60 -12.18
C THR A 706 16.60 -14.81 -11.27
N CYS A 707 17.82 -14.74 -11.84
CA CYS A 707 19.08 -14.83 -11.11
C CYS A 707 19.80 -13.48 -11.10
N SER A 708 20.07 -12.92 -9.92
CA SER A 708 20.82 -11.66 -9.78
C SER A 708 21.82 -11.68 -8.61
N SER A 709 22.75 -10.73 -8.62
CA SER A 709 23.71 -10.49 -7.53
C SER A 709 23.54 -9.05 -7.03
N GLN A 710 23.98 -8.75 -5.82
CA GLN A 710 23.77 -7.43 -5.23
C GLN A 710 24.55 -6.33 -5.97
N ASN A 711 25.68 -6.67 -6.61
CA ASN A 711 26.55 -5.70 -7.26
C ASN A 711 26.92 -6.10 -8.70
N TYR A 712 26.42 -5.33 -9.69
CA TYR A 712 26.77 -5.49 -11.11
C TYR A 712 28.29 -5.38 -11.40
N PHE A 713 29.06 -4.77 -10.49
CA PHE A 713 30.52 -4.63 -10.52
C PHE A 713 31.25 -5.92 -10.93
N TRP A 714 30.83 -7.09 -10.43
CA TRP A 714 31.46 -8.35 -10.76
C TRP A 714 31.30 -8.72 -12.24
N TYR A 715 30.08 -8.60 -12.78
CA TYR A 715 29.81 -8.85 -14.19
C TYR A 715 30.64 -7.93 -15.11
N TYR A 716 30.80 -6.65 -14.74
CA TYR A 716 31.63 -5.70 -15.50
C TYR A 716 33.11 -6.12 -15.54
N ILE A 717 33.69 -6.60 -14.44
CA ILE A 717 35.07 -7.14 -14.42
C ILE A 717 35.17 -8.38 -15.32
N ALA A 718 34.22 -9.32 -15.21
CA ALA A 718 34.23 -10.56 -15.97
C ALA A 718 34.14 -10.32 -17.49
N ILE A 719 33.23 -9.45 -17.92
CA ILE A 719 33.06 -9.05 -19.33
C ILE A 719 34.26 -8.21 -19.83
N GLY A 720 34.78 -7.29 -19.01
CA GLY A 720 35.98 -6.52 -19.33
C GLY A 720 37.22 -7.40 -19.56
N PHE A 721 37.40 -8.44 -18.75
CA PHE A 721 38.48 -9.42 -18.91
C PHE A 721 38.32 -10.26 -20.19
N GLN A 722 37.11 -10.74 -20.50
CA GLN A 722 36.82 -11.45 -21.76
C GLN A 722 37.08 -10.56 -22.99
N GLY A 723 36.64 -9.29 -22.95
CA GLY A 723 36.89 -8.30 -23.98
C GLY A 723 38.39 -8.02 -24.18
N LEU A 724 39.15 -7.85 -23.09
CA LEU A 724 40.60 -7.64 -23.14
C LEU A 724 41.34 -8.82 -23.79
N LEU A 725 40.97 -10.07 -23.44
CA LEU A 725 41.53 -11.27 -24.09
C LEU A 725 41.24 -11.27 -25.60
N LEU A 726 40.04 -10.90 -26.02
CA LEU A 726 39.65 -10.81 -27.44
C LEU A 726 40.37 -9.69 -28.20
N ILE A 727 40.62 -8.54 -27.56
CA ILE A 727 41.40 -7.43 -28.15
C ILE A 727 42.84 -7.87 -28.40
N ILE A 728 43.49 -8.51 -27.41
CA ILE A 728 44.87 -9.01 -27.55
C ILE A 728 44.92 -10.14 -28.60
N ALA A 729 43.94 -11.05 -28.61
CA ALA A 729 43.83 -12.10 -29.63
C ALA A 729 43.66 -11.52 -31.04
N SER A 730 42.84 -10.49 -31.20
CA SER A 730 42.61 -9.78 -32.48
C SER A 730 43.88 -9.08 -32.97
N ALA A 731 44.61 -8.39 -32.09
CA ALA A 731 45.88 -7.76 -32.42
C ALA A 731 46.94 -8.77 -32.87
N LEU A 732 47.01 -9.93 -32.21
CA LEU A 732 47.91 -11.02 -32.60
C LEU A 732 47.45 -11.70 -33.91
N ALA A 733 46.14 -11.87 -34.12
CA ALA A 733 45.61 -12.42 -35.38
C ALA A 733 45.92 -11.49 -36.57
N PHE A 734 45.78 -10.18 -36.40
CA PHE A 734 46.15 -9.20 -37.42
C PHE A 734 47.64 -9.26 -37.78
N GLN A 735 48.53 -9.38 -36.78
CA GLN A 735 49.97 -9.59 -37.01
C GLN A 735 50.30 -10.91 -37.74
N SER A 736 49.40 -11.90 -37.69
CA SER A 736 49.56 -13.21 -38.34
C SER A 736 49.13 -13.25 -39.82
N ARG A 737 48.43 -12.21 -40.30
CA ARG A 737 47.72 -12.25 -41.60
C ARG A 737 48.65 -12.47 -42.82
N ASP A 738 49.86 -11.92 -42.77
CA ASP A 738 50.81 -11.88 -43.89
C ASP A 738 51.69 -13.16 -43.90
N THR A 739 51.02 -14.32 -43.92
CA THR A 739 51.59 -15.69 -43.93
C THR A 739 51.75 -16.28 -45.33
N ILE A 740 52.70 -17.22 -45.45
CA ILE A 740 52.88 -18.05 -46.65
C ILE A 740 51.63 -18.94 -46.85
N PRO A 741 51.08 -19.10 -48.08
CA PRO A 741 49.85 -19.86 -48.34
C PRO A 741 49.83 -21.33 -47.87
N GLU A 742 51.00 -21.91 -47.60
CA GLU A 742 51.18 -23.25 -47.04
C GLU A 742 50.64 -23.40 -45.60
N PHE A 743 50.24 -22.28 -44.96
CA PHE A 743 49.73 -22.22 -43.58
C PHE A 743 48.41 -21.44 -43.43
N ASP A 744 47.41 -21.71 -44.28
CA ASP A 744 46.04 -21.10 -44.28
C ASP A 744 45.22 -21.29 -42.95
N GLU A 745 45.82 -21.94 -41.94
CA GLU A 745 45.29 -21.98 -40.58
C GLU A 745 45.30 -20.61 -39.87
N SER A 746 46.20 -19.70 -40.22
CA SER A 746 46.23 -18.34 -39.63
C SER A 746 44.97 -17.55 -39.96
N ARG A 747 44.55 -17.57 -41.23
CA ARG A 747 43.40 -16.83 -41.75
C ARG A 747 42.09 -17.32 -41.14
N THR A 748 41.90 -18.63 -41.08
CA THR A 748 40.71 -19.25 -40.47
C THR A 748 40.62 -19.02 -38.95
N LEU A 749 41.75 -19.05 -38.23
CA LEU A 749 41.79 -18.65 -36.82
C LEU A 749 41.44 -17.16 -36.62
N GLY A 750 41.97 -16.27 -37.46
CA GLY A 750 41.66 -14.84 -37.41
C GLY A 750 40.18 -14.54 -37.63
N THR A 751 39.57 -15.17 -38.65
CA THR A 751 38.12 -15.05 -38.91
C THR A 751 37.26 -15.52 -37.73
N MET A 752 37.66 -16.61 -37.05
CA MET A 752 36.97 -17.09 -35.85
C MET A 752 37.09 -16.09 -34.68
N ILE A 753 38.26 -15.48 -34.48
CA ILE A 753 38.47 -14.44 -33.46
C ILE A 753 37.59 -13.21 -33.71
N TYR A 754 37.51 -12.74 -34.96
CA TYR A 754 36.64 -11.60 -35.30
C TYR A 754 35.15 -11.92 -35.12
N SER A 755 34.72 -13.18 -35.33
CA SER A 755 33.36 -13.64 -34.98
C SER A 755 33.09 -13.50 -33.48
N HIS A 756 33.98 -13.99 -32.62
CA HIS A 756 33.82 -13.85 -31.17
C HIS A 756 33.81 -12.37 -30.72
N SER A 757 34.62 -11.52 -31.34
CA SER A 757 34.59 -10.07 -31.07
C SER A 757 33.24 -9.42 -31.41
N LEU A 758 32.53 -9.89 -32.45
CA LEU A 758 31.19 -9.40 -32.80
C LEU A 758 30.15 -9.82 -31.75
N PHE A 759 30.07 -11.11 -31.39
CA PHE A 759 29.13 -11.57 -30.36
C PHE A 759 29.45 -10.98 -28.97
N MET A 760 30.73 -10.77 -28.65
CA MET A 760 31.13 -10.06 -27.44
C MET A 760 30.66 -8.59 -27.45
N ALA A 761 30.79 -7.88 -28.56
CA ALA A 761 30.31 -6.51 -28.69
C ALA A 761 28.78 -6.42 -28.51
N LEU A 762 28.01 -7.35 -29.08
CA LEU A 762 26.56 -7.43 -28.87
C LEU A 762 26.19 -7.68 -27.40
N ARG A 763 26.91 -8.58 -26.71
CA ARG A 763 26.74 -8.82 -25.26
C ARG A 763 27.07 -7.57 -24.43
N CYS A 764 28.12 -6.82 -24.80
CA CYS A 764 28.45 -5.55 -24.14
C CYS A 764 27.37 -4.48 -24.36
N ILE A 765 26.79 -4.38 -25.56
CA ILE A 765 25.70 -3.42 -25.85
C ILE A 765 24.49 -3.68 -24.96
N ILE A 766 24.03 -4.94 -24.85
CA ILE A 766 22.89 -5.30 -23.99
C ILE A 766 23.13 -4.95 -22.52
N MET A 767 24.40 -5.03 -22.06
CA MET A 767 24.77 -4.69 -20.69
C MET A 767 24.98 -3.18 -20.46
N LEU A 768 25.46 -2.43 -21.44
CA LEU A 768 25.82 -1.01 -21.28
C LEU A 768 24.67 -0.02 -21.53
N PHE A 769 23.57 -0.48 -22.12
CA PHE A 769 22.35 0.31 -22.33
C PHE A 769 21.23 -0.08 -21.35
N ASP A 770 21.55 -0.81 -20.28
CA ASP A 770 20.63 -1.35 -19.25
C ASP A 770 19.30 -1.86 -19.82
N VAL A 771 19.40 -2.61 -20.93
CA VAL A 771 18.26 -3.15 -21.69
C VAL A 771 17.41 -4.12 -20.84
N ARG A 772 17.95 -4.56 -19.70
CA ARG A 772 17.28 -5.34 -18.64
C ARG A 772 16.24 -4.57 -17.82
N GLU A 773 16.29 -3.24 -17.81
CA GLU A 773 15.26 -2.39 -17.20
C GLU A 773 14.13 -2.06 -18.18
N ILE A 774 14.38 -2.22 -19.50
CA ILE A 774 13.44 -1.88 -20.58
C ILE A 774 12.71 -3.13 -21.11
N LEU A 775 13.37 -4.29 -21.14
CA LEU A 775 12.77 -5.58 -21.53
C LEU A 775 12.43 -6.42 -20.31
N GLN A 776 11.32 -7.19 -20.40
CA GLN A 776 10.97 -8.19 -19.39
C GLN A 776 12.17 -9.13 -19.09
N PRO A 777 12.41 -9.48 -17.81
CA PRO A 777 13.65 -10.16 -17.42
C PRO A 777 13.91 -11.49 -18.14
N GLY A 778 12.87 -12.29 -18.40
CA GLY A 778 12.95 -13.54 -19.16
C GLY A 778 13.43 -13.34 -20.61
N VAL A 779 12.96 -12.30 -21.29
CA VAL A 779 13.41 -11.94 -22.65
C VAL A 779 14.90 -11.63 -22.66
N SER A 780 15.41 -10.94 -21.63
CA SER A 780 16.85 -10.63 -21.52
C SER A 780 17.71 -11.89 -21.38
N SER A 781 17.22 -12.90 -20.67
CA SER A 781 17.88 -14.21 -20.50
C SER A 781 17.86 -15.02 -21.79
N ALA A 782 16.73 -15.04 -22.51
CA ALA A 782 16.60 -15.66 -23.83
C ALA A 782 17.63 -15.12 -24.81
N VAL A 783 17.72 -13.79 -24.95
CA VAL A 783 18.64 -13.12 -25.88
C VAL A 783 20.11 -13.45 -25.55
N LEU A 784 20.46 -13.53 -24.27
CA LEU A 784 21.81 -13.94 -23.86
C LEU A 784 22.09 -15.42 -24.18
N SER A 785 21.14 -16.33 -23.98
CA SER A 785 21.26 -17.73 -24.38
C SER A 785 21.43 -17.89 -25.90
N TYR A 786 20.64 -17.16 -26.70
CA TYR A 786 20.80 -17.13 -28.16
C TYR A 786 22.18 -16.64 -28.59
N LEU A 787 22.69 -15.53 -28.03
CA LEU A 787 24.01 -14.98 -28.40
C LEU A 787 25.15 -15.95 -28.08
N LEU A 788 25.12 -16.61 -26.92
CA LEU A 788 26.11 -17.64 -26.55
C LEU A 788 26.06 -18.86 -27.48
N SER A 789 24.85 -19.32 -27.81
CA SER A 789 24.63 -20.47 -28.69
C SER A 789 25.12 -20.19 -30.12
N LEU A 790 24.75 -19.03 -30.68
CA LEU A 790 25.16 -18.60 -32.01
C LEU A 790 26.67 -18.33 -32.12
N ASP A 791 27.31 -17.79 -31.07
CA ASP A 791 28.76 -17.60 -31.02
C ASP A 791 29.51 -18.95 -31.15
N THR A 792 29.10 -19.97 -30.37
CA THR A 792 29.71 -21.31 -30.45
C THR A 792 29.44 -22.00 -31.79
N ILE A 793 28.20 -21.96 -32.30
CA ILE A 793 27.84 -22.55 -33.60
C ILE A 793 28.65 -21.91 -34.75
N THR A 794 28.75 -20.58 -34.76
CA THR A 794 29.47 -19.83 -35.81
C THR A 794 30.96 -20.13 -35.77
N ALA A 795 31.57 -20.14 -34.58
CA ALA A 795 32.99 -20.47 -34.43
C ALA A 795 33.32 -21.92 -34.83
N MET A 796 32.45 -22.87 -34.50
CA MET A 796 32.58 -24.26 -34.97
C MET A 796 32.48 -24.35 -36.50
N GLY A 797 31.53 -23.64 -37.11
CA GLY A 797 31.37 -23.58 -38.56
C GLY A 797 32.60 -23.01 -39.28
N ILE A 798 33.19 -21.94 -38.75
CA ILE A 798 34.36 -21.27 -39.36
C ILE A 798 35.64 -22.12 -39.24
N TYR A 799 35.94 -22.67 -38.06
CA TYR A 799 37.27 -23.25 -37.80
C TYR A 799 37.30 -24.79 -37.77
N LEU A 800 36.28 -25.44 -37.23
CA LEU A 800 36.29 -26.89 -36.96
C LEU A 800 35.74 -27.71 -38.14
N VAL A 801 34.63 -27.25 -38.76
CA VAL A 801 34.00 -27.97 -39.89
C VAL A 801 34.94 -28.12 -41.10
N PRO A 802 35.64 -27.08 -41.60
CA PRO A 802 36.54 -27.23 -42.76
C PRO A 802 37.68 -28.21 -42.50
N LYS A 803 38.22 -28.23 -41.27
CA LYS A 803 39.29 -29.15 -40.86
C LYS A 803 38.83 -30.60 -40.79
N LEU A 804 37.59 -30.85 -40.34
CA LEU A 804 37.01 -32.20 -40.35
C LEU A 804 36.70 -32.68 -41.78
N LEU A 805 36.21 -31.79 -42.65
CA LEU A 805 36.00 -32.11 -44.07
C LEU A 805 37.32 -32.43 -44.79
N GLN A 806 38.38 -31.65 -44.58
CA GLN A 806 39.71 -31.94 -45.11
C GLN A 806 40.28 -33.27 -44.55
N ALA A 807 40.08 -33.54 -43.25
CA ALA A 807 40.49 -34.82 -42.65
C ALA A 807 39.76 -36.01 -43.28
N ARG A 808 38.46 -35.88 -43.61
CA ARG A 808 37.67 -36.89 -44.33
C ARG A 808 38.12 -37.07 -45.78
N ALA A 809 38.21 -36.00 -46.57
CA ALA A 809 38.66 -36.07 -47.96
C ALA A 809 40.08 -36.69 -48.10
N SER A 810 40.96 -36.43 -47.12
CA SER A 810 42.30 -37.06 -47.06
C SER A 810 42.27 -38.58 -46.86
N GLN A 811 41.17 -39.15 -46.34
CA GLN A 811 40.96 -40.59 -46.25
C GLN A 811 40.51 -41.16 -47.60
N ASP A 812 39.56 -40.51 -48.28
CA ASP A 812 38.99 -40.99 -49.54
C ASP A 812 40.06 -41.06 -50.65
N ILE A 813 40.93 -40.05 -50.74
CA ILE A 813 42.09 -40.03 -51.66
C ILE A 813 43.08 -41.18 -51.36
N VAL A 814 43.26 -41.56 -50.09
CA VAL A 814 44.14 -42.68 -49.70
C VAL A 814 43.51 -44.03 -50.02
N HIS A 815 42.18 -44.16 -49.92
CA HIS A 815 41.48 -45.36 -50.39
C HIS A 815 41.51 -45.47 -51.91
N GLN A 816 41.27 -44.39 -52.66
CA GLN A 816 41.39 -44.37 -54.12
C GLN A 816 42.80 -44.73 -54.61
N ARG A 817 43.86 -44.17 -54.00
CA ARG A 817 45.24 -44.54 -54.36
C ARG A 817 45.57 -46.00 -54.05
N ARG A 818 45.01 -46.58 -52.98
CA ARG A 818 45.16 -48.01 -52.69
C ARG A 818 44.39 -48.91 -53.66
N ALA A 819 43.20 -48.50 -54.08
CA ALA A 819 42.43 -49.21 -55.10
C ALA A 819 43.16 -49.19 -56.47
N ALA A 820 43.67 -48.03 -56.88
CA ALA A 820 44.43 -47.89 -58.13
C ALA A 820 45.74 -48.71 -58.14
N LEU A 821 46.47 -48.74 -57.01
CA LEU A 821 47.69 -49.55 -56.87
C LEU A 821 47.42 -51.07 -56.76
N GLY A 822 46.18 -51.49 -56.52
CA GLY A 822 45.79 -52.91 -56.56
C GLY A 822 45.53 -53.46 -57.97
N GLY A 823 45.51 -52.60 -59.00
CA GLY A 823 45.11 -52.97 -60.37
C GLY A 823 46.25 -53.16 -61.37
N VAL A 824 47.53 -53.09 -60.96
CA VAL A 824 48.68 -53.11 -61.88
C VAL A 824 49.55 -54.34 -61.66
N HIS A 825 49.41 -55.33 -62.54
CA HIS A 825 50.36 -56.44 -62.66
C HIS A 825 51.03 -56.44 -64.04
N THR A 826 52.35 -56.26 -64.02
CA THR A 826 53.32 -56.71 -65.05
C THR A 826 53.03 -56.43 -66.54
N SER A 827 53.79 -55.50 -67.12
CA SER A 827 54.73 -55.89 -68.18
C SER A 827 55.95 -54.96 -68.25
N PHE A 828 57.09 -55.48 -68.72
CA PHE A 828 58.40 -54.81 -68.73
C PHE A 828 58.75 -54.23 -70.12
N ALA A 829 59.51 -53.14 -70.15
CA ALA A 829 60.37 -52.75 -71.28
C ALA A 829 61.58 -51.95 -70.76
N VAL A 830 62.69 -51.96 -71.50
CA VAL A 830 64.01 -51.41 -71.09
C VAL A 830 64.44 -50.29 -72.06
N GLY A 831 65.04 -49.19 -71.57
CA GLY A 831 65.51 -48.09 -72.42
C GLY A 831 66.35 -47.02 -71.68
N ASN A 832 67.66 -47.06 -71.92
CA ASN A 832 68.74 -46.21 -71.37
C ASN A 832 68.66 -44.67 -71.65
N ILE A 833 69.62 -43.95 -71.02
CA ILE A 833 70.28 -42.67 -71.40
C ILE A 833 69.99 -41.41 -70.54
N GLU A 834 71.06 -41.02 -69.84
CA GLU A 834 71.62 -39.69 -69.50
C GLU A 834 70.76 -38.39 -69.40
N ALA A 835 70.76 -37.83 -68.19
CA ALA A 835 71.29 -36.50 -67.81
C ALA A 835 70.68 -35.14 -68.31
N MET A 836 71.00 -34.11 -67.50
CA MET A 836 70.97 -32.65 -67.74
C MET A 836 69.65 -31.84 -67.76
N ALA A 837 69.45 -31.12 -66.65
CA ALA A 837 69.30 -29.64 -66.60
C ALA A 837 67.98 -28.97 -67.08
N ALA A 838 68.06 -27.63 -67.21
CA ALA A 838 67.04 -26.63 -67.57
C ALA A 838 65.95 -26.28 -66.53
N GLN A 839 66.06 -25.06 -65.99
CA GLN A 839 65.05 -24.37 -65.18
C GLN A 839 63.93 -23.74 -66.04
N SER A 840 62.74 -23.66 -65.45
CA SER A 840 61.67 -22.66 -65.63
C SER A 840 61.73 -21.61 -66.75
N VAL A 841 60.71 -21.61 -67.62
CA VAL A 841 60.05 -20.45 -68.24
C VAL A 841 58.53 -20.79 -68.23
N LEU A 842 57.55 -20.04 -67.70
CA LEU A 842 57.28 -18.61 -67.46
C LEU A 842 56.58 -17.88 -68.62
N CYS A 843 55.26 -17.67 -68.50
CA CYS A 843 54.52 -16.46 -68.88
C CYS A 843 53.11 -16.57 -68.26
N SER A 844 52.51 -15.63 -67.53
CA SER A 844 52.58 -14.16 -67.41
C SER A 844 51.26 -13.54 -67.88
N GLN A 845 50.62 -12.81 -66.95
CA GLN A 845 50.01 -11.47 -67.08
C GLN A 845 49.94 -10.88 -68.52
N ALA A 846 48.87 -10.19 -68.92
CA ALA A 846 48.38 -8.99 -68.24
C ALA A 846 46.85 -8.69 -68.43
N SER A 847 46.44 -7.45 -68.22
CA SER A 847 45.06 -6.99 -67.94
C SER A 847 44.54 -5.89 -68.91
N VAL A 848 43.38 -5.30 -68.59
CA VAL A 848 42.73 -4.08 -69.19
C VAL A 848 42.06 -4.25 -70.59
N PRO A 849 41.20 -3.32 -71.10
CA PRO A 849 39.90 -3.64 -71.75
C PRO A 849 39.76 -2.93 -73.15
N PRO A 850 38.63 -2.32 -73.64
CA PRO A 850 37.16 -2.43 -73.38
C PRO A 850 36.23 -2.46 -74.64
N LYS A 851 34.89 -2.56 -74.40
CA LYS A 851 33.73 -1.98 -75.15
C LYS A 851 33.42 -2.31 -76.65
N ILE A 852 32.20 -2.86 -76.84
CA ILE A 852 31.06 -2.40 -77.73
C ILE A 852 31.22 -2.31 -79.27
N ALA A 853 30.34 -3.03 -79.99
CA ALA A 853 29.50 -2.61 -81.16
C ALA A 853 28.51 -3.76 -81.51
N MET A 854 27.33 -3.65 -82.14
CA MET A 854 26.33 -2.59 -82.45
C MET A 854 24.95 -3.32 -82.66
N ARG A 855 23.75 -2.73 -82.92
CA ARG A 855 23.36 -1.77 -83.98
C ARG A 855 21.87 -1.33 -83.85
N GLN A 856 21.57 -0.04 -84.13
CA GLN A 856 20.26 0.59 -84.52
C GLN A 856 19.03 0.48 -83.57
N GLY A 857 18.18 1.52 -83.42
CA GLY A 857 18.29 2.93 -83.86
C GLY A 857 16.98 3.77 -83.75
N ARG A 858 17.11 5.12 -83.66
CA ARG A 858 16.08 6.19 -83.46
C ARG A 858 15.42 6.24 -82.06
N GLY A 859 15.13 7.40 -81.44
CA GLY A 859 15.57 8.78 -81.72
C GLY A 859 14.84 9.90 -80.91
N PHE A 860 15.53 11.04 -80.71
CA PHE A 860 15.06 12.41 -80.35
C PHE A 860 14.61 12.84 -78.91
N LEU A 861 15.46 13.71 -78.32
CA LEU A 861 15.25 14.94 -77.47
C LEU A 861 14.36 14.99 -76.18
N ALA A 862 15.06 15.15 -75.04
CA ALA A 862 14.97 16.19 -73.96
C ALA A 862 13.64 16.94 -73.65
N SER A 863 13.24 17.25 -72.39
CA SER A 863 14.02 17.97 -71.35
C SER A 863 13.34 18.07 -69.95
N SER A 864 14.13 18.12 -68.86
CA SER A 864 13.96 18.81 -67.54
C SER A 864 12.58 19.08 -66.87
N GLN A 865 12.39 18.65 -65.60
CA GLN A 865 12.14 19.48 -64.38
C GLN A 865 11.81 18.65 -63.09
N LEU A 866 11.81 19.31 -61.91
CA LEU A 866 11.62 18.80 -60.52
C LEU A 866 10.20 18.28 -60.16
N GLY A 867 10.04 17.55 -59.03
CA GLY A 867 8.69 17.17 -58.51
C GLY A 867 8.50 16.25 -57.27
N ASP A 868 9.30 16.41 -56.19
CA ASP A 868 8.98 16.24 -54.73
C ASP A 868 8.12 15.12 -54.06
N VAL A 869 8.32 14.98 -52.73
CA VAL A 869 7.47 14.36 -51.66
C VAL A 869 7.36 12.81 -51.55
N THR A 870 6.92 12.32 -50.37
CA THR A 870 7.19 11.01 -49.74
C THR A 870 5.90 10.19 -49.43
N PRO A 871 5.78 9.21 -48.48
CA PRO A 871 5.15 7.91 -48.81
C PRO A 871 3.89 7.55 -47.97
N ASP A 872 3.28 6.38 -48.20
CA ASP A 872 3.29 5.29 -47.19
C ASP A 872 2.75 3.93 -47.71
N LEU A 873 2.77 2.91 -46.85
CA LEU A 873 2.62 1.49 -47.20
C LEU A 873 1.49 0.79 -46.40
N ALA A 874 0.76 -0.14 -47.03
CA ALA A 874 0.43 -1.49 -46.50
C ALA A 874 -0.78 -2.15 -47.22
N SER A 875 -0.74 -3.47 -47.44
CA SER A 875 -1.94 -4.27 -47.72
C SER A 875 -1.80 -5.76 -47.32
N SER A 876 -2.96 -6.32 -46.98
CA SER A 876 -3.36 -7.71 -46.71
C SER A 876 -3.16 -8.69 -47.90
N ALA A 877 -3.31 -10.04 -47.81
CA ALA A 877 -3.29 -11.04 -46.71
C ALA A 877 -3.50 -12.48 -47.29
N SER A 878 -3.54 -13.52 -46.41
CA SER A 878 -4.45 -14.71 -46.43
C SER A 878 -4.16 -16.03 -47.22
N VAL A 879 -4.84 -17.11 -46.75
CA VAL A 879 -5.26 -18.41 -47.41
C VAL A 879 -4.48 -19.76 -47.18
N VAL A 880 -4.91 -20.53 -46.16
CA VAL A 880 -5.48 -21.93 -46.12
C VAL A 880 -4.94 -23.10 -47.02
N HIS A 881 -4.57 -24.28 -46.44
CA HIS A 881 -5.30 -25.60 -46.56
C HIS A 881 -4.70 -26.87 -45.85
N SER A 882 -5.58 -27.69 -45.23
CA SER A 882 -5.67 -29.18 -45.06
C SER A 882 -4.46 -30.14 -44.83
N GLY A 883 -4.67 -31.23 -44.04
CA GLY A 883 -4.32 -32.59 -44.55
C GLY A 883 -3.93 -33.84 -43.72
N SER A 884 -4.60 -34.23 -42.61
CA SER A 884 -4.83 -35.65 -42.17
C SER A 884 -3.71 -36.68 -41.79
N ASN A 885 -4.06 -37.57 -40.84
CA ASN A 885 -3.63 -38.99 -40.61
C ASN A 885 -2.31 -39.40 -39.88
N ASN A 886 -2.48 -39.69 -38.58
CA ASN A 886 -2.29 -41.01 -37.92
C ASN A 886 -0.93 -41.77 -37.82
N SER A 887 -0.50 -41.94 -36.55
CA SER A 887 -0.35 -43.24 -35.82
C SER A 887 1.04 -43.82 -35.47
N SER A 888 1.10 -44.43 -34.26
CA SER A 888 2.17 -45.28 -33.66
C SER A 888 3.46 -44.55 -33.21
N LEU A 889 4.24 -45.02 -32.21
CA LEU A 889 4.27 -46.29 -31.45
C LEU A 889 4.79 -46.09 -29.99
N GLN A 890 4.75 -47.14 -29.15
CA GLN A 890 4.87 -47.11 -27.68
C GLN A 890 6.31 -47.19 -27.10
N ARG A 891 6.51 -46.63 -25.89
CA ARG A 891 7.19 -47.25 -24.70
C ARG A 891 7.14 -46.28 -23.50
N SER A 892 6.72 -46.56 -22.25
CA SER A 892 6.33 -47.75 -21.45
C SER A 892 7.28 -48.18 -20.30
N SER A 893 7.30 -47.40 -19.22
CA SER A 893 7.58 -47.77 -17.81
C SER A 893 7.29 -46.53 -16.95
N GLY A 894 6.53 -46.52 -15.86
CA GLY A 894 6.15 -47.59 -14.92
C GLY A 894 6.62 -47.15 -13.51
N SER A 895 5.80 -47.10 -12.45
CA SER A 895 4.46 -47.69 -12.26
C SER A 895 3.66 -47.01 -11.13
N SER A 896 2.32 -47.11 -11.19
CA SER A 896 1.34 -47.35 -10.08
C SER A 896 1.39 -46.54 -8.77
N LEU A 897 0.27 -46.20 -8.10
CA LEU A 897 -1.15 -46.63 -8.21
C LEU A 897 -2.06 -45.40 -8.51
N GLN A 898 -3.23 -45.44 -9.18
CA GLN A 898 -4.43 -46.31 -9.09
C GLN A 898 -5.24 -46.12 -7.78
N LEU A 899 -6.58 -46.07 -7.76
CA LEU A 899 -7.68 -45.87 -8.74
C LEU A 899 -8.89 -45.37 -7.88
N VAL A 900 -9.89 -44.58 -8.31
CA VAL A 900 -11.07 -44.81 -9.17
C VAL A 900 -11.78 -43.43 -9.21
N GLN A 901 -12.21 -42.78 -10.30
CA GLN A 901 -12.55 -43.14 -11.69
C GLN A 901 -13.98 -43.66 -11.98
N THR A 902 -14.97 -42.77 -11.89
CA THR A 902 -16.11 -42.62 -12.84
C THR A 902 -16.73 -41.22 -12.67
N ALA A 903 -17.10 -40.37 -13.63
CA ALA A 903 -16.80 -40.12 -15.06
C ALA A 903 -18.09 -39.77 -15.82
N SER A 904 -18.02 -38.77 -16.72
CA SER A 904 -19.01 -38.39 -17.76
C SER A 904 -20.32 -37.70 -17.29
N GLN A 905 -20.93 -36.76 -18.04
CA GLN A 905 -20.37 -35.88 -19.09
C GLN A 905 -21.19 -34.59 -19.30
N LEU A 906 -20.53 -33.61 -19.93
CA LEU A 906 -21.01 -32.35 -20.53
C LEU A 906 -22.49 -32.25 -20.97
N ALA A 907 -23.11 -31.11 -20.64
CA ALA A 907 -24.09 -30.41 -21.47
C ALA A 907 -23.84 -28.89 -21.40
N ARG A 908 -24.19 -28.13 -22.46
CA ARG A 908 -24.06 -26.65 -22.52
C ARG A 908 -25.46 -25.99 -22.62
N PRO A 909 -25.60 -24.69 -22.31
CA PRO A 909 -26.88 -24.08 -21.90
C PRO A 909 -27.70 -23.49 -23.05
N GLN A 910 -28.98 -23.21 -22.78
CA GLN A 910 -29.85 -22.16 -23.34
C GLN A 910 -31.03 -21.91 -22.34
N PRO A 911 -31.80 -20.78 -22.41
CA PRO A 911 -32.45 -20.19 -21.22
C PRO A 911 -33.99 -19.99 -21.31
N VAL A 912 -34.54 -19.15 -20.41
CA VAL A 912 -35.83 -18.40 -20.43
C VAL A 912 -36.97 -18.86 -19.49
N SER A 913 -37.02 -18.18 -18.33
CA SER A 913 -38.16 -17.56 -17.60
C SER A 913 -39.40 -18.33 -17.08
N GLN A 914 -40.02 -17.69 -16.04
CA GLN A 914 -41.35 -17.93 -15.43
C GLN A 914 -41.50 -19.26 -14.65
N LEU A 915 -42.22 -19.33 -13.52
CA LEU A 915 -43.29 -18.48 -12.95
C LEU A 915 -43.22 -18.43 -11.40
N MET A 916 -44.11 -17.66 -10.75
CA MET A 916 -44.30 -17.62 -9.29
C MET A 916 -45.09 -18.84 -8.76
N GLU A 917 -44.85 -19.28 -7.52
CA GLU A 917 -45.94 -19.49 -6.54
C GLU A 917 -45.45 -19.62 -5.08
N THR A 918 -46.40 -19.58 -4.13
CA THR A 918 -46.24 -19.23 -2.71
C THR A 918 -46.01 -20.40 -1.73
N SER A 919 -45.22 -20.18 -0.66
CA SER A 919 -45.33 -20.88 0.64
C SER A 919 -44.58 -20.09 1.73
N ALA A 920 -45.23 -19.26 2.54
CA ALA A 920 -45.83 -19.61 3.84
C ALA A 920 -44.81 -19.89 4.97
N TYR A 921 -44.69 -18.94 5.90
CA TYR A 921 -43.97 -19.08 7.18
C TYR A 921 -44.81 -19.86 8.21
N PRO A 922 -44.21 -20.78 8.99
CA PRO A 922 -44.72 -21.17 10.30
C PRO A 922 -44.18 -20.24 11.39
N ALA A 923 -45.05 -19.78 12.29
CA ALA A 923 -44.65 -19.14 13.54
C ALA A 923 -45.36 -19.88 14.69
N ASP A 924 -44.60 -20.40 15.66
CA ASP A 924 -45.18 -21.02 16.86
C ASP A 924 -44.20 -21.01 18.05
N SER A 925 -44.52 -20.23 19.09
CA SER A 925 -44.21 -20.52 20.51
C SER A 925 -44.83 -19.42 21.40
N THR A 926 -46.10 -19.57 21.77
CA THR A 926 -46.79 -18.67 22.72
C THR A 926 -46.37 -18.90 24.17
N LEU A 927 -46.27 -17.86 25.00
CA LEU A 927 -46.47 -17.98 26.46
C LEU A 927 -47.05 -16.71 27.11
N ILE A 928 -48.38 -16.74 27.31
CA ILE A 928 -49.17 -16.26 28.46
C ILE A 928 -48.82 -14.93 29.15
N TYR A 929 -49.79 -14.01 29.16
CA TYR A 929 -50.20 -13.28 30.38
C TYR A 929 -51.73 -13.10 30.40
N GLU A 930 -52.36 -13.12 31.57
CA GLU A 930 -53.82 -13.19 31.72
C GLU A 930 -54.53 -11.83 31.86
N GLU A 931 -55.58 -11.68 31.04
CA GLU A 931 -56.90 -11.09 31.29
C GLU A 931 -57.15 -10.20 32.54
N SER A 932 -57.63 -8.98 32.29
CA SER A 932 -58.84 -8.44 32.96
C SER A 932 -59.52 -7.38 32.07
N GLN A 933 -60.86 -7.41 31.99
CA GLN A 933 -61.68 -6.44 31.24
C GLN A 933 -62.60 -5.64 32.15
N ASP A 934 -62.83 -4.36 31.80
CA ASP A 934 -64.10 -3.61 31.89
C ASP A 934 -63.82 -2.13 31.51
N VAL A 935 -64.70 -1.29 30.94
CA VAL A 935 -66.17 -1.33 30.69
C VAL A 935 -66.49 -0.95 29.22
N LEU A 936 -67.69 -1.31 28.74
CA LEU A 936 -68.15 -1.25 27.34
C LEU A 936 -69.10 -0.06 27.01
N LYS A 937 -69.26 0.25 25.70
CA LYS A 937 -70.26 1.13 25.01
C LYS A 937 -69.74 2.56 24.67
N GLN A 938 -70.14 3.20 23.55
CA GLN A 938 -71.23 2.89 22.60
C GLN A 938 -70.94 3.34 21.15
N HIS A 939 -71.34 2.51 20.17
CA HIS A 939 -71.41 2.77 18.71
C HIS A 939 -72.77 3.43 18.34
N PRO A 940 -73.15 3.83 17.08
CA PRO A 940 -72.89 3.08 15.82
C PRO A 940 -72.90 3.85 14.44
N ILE A 941 -72.89 3.09 13.33
CA ILE A 941 -73.44 3.38 11.96
C ILE A 941 -72.67 4.39 11.04
N SER A 942 -72.59 4.27 9.70
CA SER A 942 -72.47 3.12 8.75
C SER A 942 -72.27 3.62 7.29
N ARG A 943 -71.81 2.75 6.37
CA ARG A 943 -71.72 2.89 4.88
C ARG A 943 -70.67 3.89 4.34
N GLN A 944 -69.85 3.60 3.31
CA GLN A 944 -69.77 2.60 2.22
C GLN A 944 -70.50 2.97 0.90
N GLU A 945 -69.92 2.51 -0.23
CA GLU A 945 -70.20 2.79 -1.66
C GLU A 945 -69.51 4.09 -2.15
N MET A 946 -68.46 4.04 -2.99
CA MET A 946 -68.39 3.70 -4.43
C MET A 946 -69.20 4.63 -5.35
N ASN A 947 -68.50 5.39 -6.21
CA ASN A 947 -68.60 5.21 -7.66
C ASN A 947 -67.50 5.96 -8.45
N LEU A 948 -67.46 5.71 -9.76
CA LEU A 948 -66.43 6.13 -10.71
C LEU A 948 -67.03 7.06 -11.78
N GLY A 949 -66.34 8.16 -12.10
CA GLY A 949 -66.55 8.94 -13.33
C GLY A 949 -67.71 9.95 -13.34
N ASP A 950 -67.40 11.19 -13.73
CA ASP A 950 -67.75 11.72 -15.06
C ASP A 950 -66.83 12.92 -15.40
N ALA A 951 -66.77 13.34 -16.67
CA ALA A 951 -65.72 14.24 -17.15
C ALA A 951 -66.19 15.27 -18.21
N GLU A 952 -65.57 16.45 -18.17
CA GLU A 952 -65.53 17.49 -19.20
C GLU A 952 -64.33 18.43 -18.87
N MET A 953 -63.63 19.12 -19.78
CA MET A 953 -63.95 19.48 -21.17
C MET A 953 -62.69 19.74 -22.05
N MET A 954 -62.68 19.15 -23.26
CA MET A 954 -61.90 19.50 -24.48
C MET A 954 -60.35 19.34 -24.54
N VAL A 955 -59.87 19.25 -25.79
CA VAL A 955 -58.59 18.67 -26.28
C VAL A 955 -58.17 19.43 -27.58
N GLU A 956 -57.15 18.94 -28.32
CA GLU A 956 -56.77 19.26 -29.72
C GLU A 956 -55.91 20.55 -29.94
N GLU A 957 -54.93 20.62 -30.87
CA GLU A 957 -54.26 19.57 -31.69
C GLU A 957 -52.80 19.97 -32.04
N GLU A 958 -52.13 19.22 -32.93
CA GLU A 958 -50.71 19.35 -33.29
C GLU A 958 -50.48 19.98 -34.71
N VAL A 959 -49.23 19.99 -35.19
CA VAL A 959 -48.77 20.16 -36.61
C VAL A 959 -48.48 21.57 -37.18
N ARG A 960 -47.20 21.97 -37.02
CA ARG A 960 -46.18 22.23 -38.10
C ARG A 960 -46.45 23.23 -39.27
N SER A 961 -45.44 24.08 -39.52
CA SER A 961 -44.86 24.46 -40.85
C SER A 961 -45.14 25.84 -41.53
N SER A 962 -44.05 26.63 -41.67
CA SER A 962 -43.55 27.38 -42.86
C SER A 962 -43.62 28.93 -42.99
N THR A 963 -42.45 29.47 -43.36
CA THR A 963 -42.13 30.61 -44.27
C THR A 963 -42.39 32.08 -43.92
N ALA A 964 -41.25 32.80 -43.81
CA ALA A 964 -40.84 34.02 -44.55
C ALA A 964 -40.83 35.40 -43.86
N ASP A 965 -39.66 36.06 -43.99
CA ASP A 965 -39.34 37.51 -44.11
C ASP A 965 -39.75 38.50 -42.98
N SER A 966 -38.93 39.51 -42.60
CA SER A 966 -37.51 39.81 -42.92
C SER A 966 -36.88 40.75 -41.85
N ASP A 967 -35.53 40.78 -41.81
CA ASP A 967 -34.65 41.79 -41.18
C ASP A 967 -34.74 41.98 -39.63
N GLU A 968 -33.71 42.31 -38.85
CA GLU A 968 -32.40 42.93 -39.14
C GLU A 968 -31.31 42.54 -38.09
N PHE A 969 -30.08 42.23 -38.54
CA PHE A 969 -28.78 42.18 -37.82
C PHE A 969 -28.61 41.54 -36.41
N ASP A 970 -28.20 40.26 -36.40
CA ASP A 970 -26.86 39.76 -36.00
C ASP A 970 -25.80 40.75 -35.43
N LEU A 971 -24.83 40.37 -34.57
CA LEU A 971 -24.26 39.04 -34.24
C LEU A 971 -23.53 39.07 -32.86
N GLY A 972 -23.09 37.91 -32.35
CA GLY A 972 -22.25 37.80 -31.14
C GLY A 972 -21.07 36.83 -31.27
N GLY A 973 -20.11 36.91 -30.33
CA GLY A 973 -18.88 36.09 -30.31
C GLY A 973 -17.70 36.68 -31.12
N PRO A 974 -16.56 35.97 -31.28
CA PRO A 974 -16.33 34.55 -30.98
C PRO A 974 -15.09 34.26 -30.08
N ARG A 975 -14.53 33.05 -30.19
CA ARG A 975 -13.45 32.45 -29.39
C ARG A 975 -12.03 32.69 -29.95
N PHE A 976 -11.03 32.26 -29.16
CA PHE A 976 -9.84 31.44 -29.53
C PHE A 976 -8.40 32.01 -29.51
N ARG A 977 -7.56 31.28 -28.73
CA ARG A 977 -6.15 30.86 -28.96
C ARG A 977 -4.98 31.87 -28.95
N SER A 978 -4.00 31.50 -28.11
CA SER A 978 -2.56 31.33 -28.44
C SER A 978 -1.56 32.49 -28.24
N SER A 979 -0.34 32.05 -27.92
CA SER A 979 0.99 32.64 -28.23
C SER A 979 1.69 33.49 -27.15
N ARG A 980 2.96 33.13 -26.93
CA ARG A 980 3.99 33.92 -26.23
C ARG A 980 4.42 35.10 -27.13
N PHE A 981 4.85 36.23 -26.56
CA PHE A 981 6.29 36.56 -26.48
C PHE A 981 6.55 37.73 -25.49
N ASN A 982 7.82 38.14 -25.39
CA ASN A 982 8.37 38.98 -24.31
C ASN A 982 8.38 40.50 -24.61
N THR A 983 9.02 41.21 -23.68
CA THR A 983 9.87 42.43 -23.84
C THR A 983 9.22 43.82 -23.88
N GLU A 984 9.43 44.52 -22.76
CA GLU A 984 10.09 45.84 -22.64
C GLU A 984 9.39 47.12 -23.15
N THR A 985 9.18 48.03 -22.17
CA THR A 985 9.37 49.50 -22.21
C THR A 985 8.51 50.33 -23.19
N ASP A 986 8.34 51.66 -23.04
CA ASP A 986 9.05 52.64 -22.20
C ASP A 986 8.19 53.87 -21.81
N GLU A 987 8.76 54.74 -20.96
CA GLU A 987 8.48 56.18 -20.73
C GLU A 987 7.06 56.71 -20.35
N GLY A 988 7.08 57.77 -19.52
CA GLY A 988 5.98 58.74 -19.33
C GLY A 988 6.13 59.93 -20.31
N PRO A 989 5.85 61.22 -19.94
CA PRO A 989 5.68 61.76 -18.58
C PRO A 989 4.56 62.85 -18.48
N ALA A 990 4.73 63.79 -17.53
CA ALA A 990 4.17 65.15 -17.44
C ALA A 990 2.81 65.39 -16.74
N SER A 991 2.93 65.98 -15.53
CA SER A 991 1.92 66.73 -14.75
C SER A 991 1.88 68.22 -15.20
N PRO A 992 1.33 69.21 -14.44
CA PRO A 992 0.36 69.21 -13.32
C PRO A 992 -0.76 70.28 -13.48
N LEU A 993 -1.63 70.44 -12.46
CA LEU A 993 -2.17 71.75 -12.07
C LEU A 993 -2.41 71.81 -10.55
N THR A 994 -2.47 73.02 -9.96
CA THR A 994 -2.25 73.30 -8.53
C THR A 994 -3.53 73.62 -7.74
N SER A 995 -3.59 73.41 -6.43
CA SER A 995 -3.31 74.38 -5.33
C SER A 995 -3.99 73.86 -4.03
N SER A 996 -3.82 74.31 -2.78
CA SER A 996 -2.87 75.12 -1.94
C SER A 996 -3.44 75.06 -0.48
N ILE A 997 -2.92 75.55 0.66
CA ILE A 997 -1.66 76.05 1.30
C ILE A 997 -1.98 76.01 2.85
N THR A 998 -1.11 75.85 3.86
CA THR A 998 0.24 76.39 4.21
C THR A 998 1.02 75.40 5.14
N SER A 999 2.22 75.79 5.59
CA SER A 999 3.05 75.21 6.67
C SER A 999 3.34 76.32 7.72
N PRO A 1000 4.43 76.35 8.56
CA PRO A 1000 5.42 75.33 9.00
C PRO A 1000 5.72 75.36 10.54
N GLU A 1001 6.67 74.54 11.05
CA GLU A 1001 7.99 74.99 11.58
C GLU A 1001 8.90 73.84 12.10
N LEU A 1002 10.20 74.00 11.78
CA LEU A 1002 11.53 73.55 12.30
C LEU A 1002 11.63 72.69 13.60
N THR A 1003 12.67 71.87 13.90
CA THR A 1003 14.02 71.48 13.34
C THR A 1003 14.46 70.14 14.01
N ALA A 1004 15.23 69.18 13.45
CA ALA A 1004 16.63 69.15 12.96
C ALA A 1004 17.70 69.25 14.10
N ASP A 1005 18.92 68.65 14.13
CA ASP A 1005 19.73 67.66 13.35
C ASP A 1005 20.60 66.85 14.38
N GLU A 1006 21.59 65.95 14.18
CA GLU A 1006 22.39 65.24 13.13
C GLU A 1006 22.94 63.94 13.85
N GLU A 1007 23.59 62.86 13.37
CA GLU A 1007 24.10 62.22 12.11
C GLU A 1007 24.10 60.67 12.40
N GLY A 1008 24.62 59.70 11.63
CA GLY A 1008 25.45 59.75 10.42
C GLY A 1008 25.98 58.41 9.85
N LYS A 1009 26.43 58.49 8.59
CA LYS A 1009 27.37 57.63 7.80
C LYS A 1009 27.63 56.15 8.14
N THR A 1010 26.93 55.29 7.39
CA THR A 1010 27.48 54.26 6.46
C THR A 1010 28.93 53.77 6.59
N LYS A 1011 29.12 52.44 6.55
CA LYS A 1011 30.01 51.79 5.58
C LYS A 1011 29.58 50.36 5.26
#